data_AF-A0A4Q9MFS9-F1
#
_entry.id   AF-A0A4Q9MFS9-F1
#
_cell.length_a   1.000
_cell.length_b   1.000
_cell.length_c   1.000
_cell.angle_alpha   90.00
_cell.angle_beta   90.00
_cell.angle_gamma   90.00
#
_symmetry.space_group_name_H-M   'P 1'
#
loop_
_entity.id
_entity.type
_entity.pdbx_description
1 polymer ?
#
loop_
_entity_poly.entity_id
_entity_poly.type
_entity_poly.pdbx_seq_one_letter_code
_entity_poly.pdbx_strand_id
1 'polypeptide(L)'
;MRFLNTETGEFVERPPETTRYAILSHTWNEEGEQTFTGLREIQMRYNLKALCSRRGAASGSGPQPAPASPPAAQSDASEHGSLTQHPFHASVDTTHALSPVTHPDGKASTRLAEGEGSVENGSATSSGGSRLSRPLHQLLHFVRLLFLLPASLLSSPSQDLPELPSPNISSQTPGLVVNPIQDPPLSARGSQSSMTRCCIWHDPDLSSKVREACRVAREAGYDYLWIDSSCIDKSSSSELSEAINSMYEWYGRSTLCYAYLADVPSDEDPRAKNSAFRKSRWYKRGWTLQELVAPRRVTFLSADWVFIGTKHMLVDVIEDITGIADEALLHLKSLDEFSVAQRLSWAAQRETTRVEDHAYSLLGIFDINMTTLYGEGLRSFRRLQEEIMRRVPDQSIFAWGRVWMIPENSRYLVHHLSLQANAVDDMLESMIAPNLSFLSNACGVRAVPHAEVYRRLQLPQLPAAQYIPTPHGIQMQIPVISLPHCFADTAVWYTEEIPQPQWYLAILGCEHSELPGALLGRVCYIPPSDSGVEYLYCKNLDIHHRDYSLLSGFSLVPLSPTIIARCRGSILLKTVYISLPALTGRPSHSFNEDFNETINLILRKKTCDALRTEGYTAELQSPDPSHATTHCLTLSRLRESYKITIEYQHTFAPITHELRIKAYASLSWPVDHSVEEIEAVPSFAEWQSFVAPWQWTSSTEKLAFFLGTSKITVELGFHYAGQSHYFLHVVIDRSRELFEYERREPWETWQPGPDFRPSPPPSPIVRIVHDDLSSPPKFEMLNRTQIHDVKREGNLSKIVDGESG
;
A
#
# COMPACT_ATOMS: atom_id res chain seq x y z
N MET A 1 32.01 -12.45 0.24
CA MET A 1 30.89 -12.74 1.16
C MET A 1 31.44 -13.36 2.44
N ARG A 2 30.83 -13.07 3.59
CA ARG A 2 31.24 -13.57 4.92
C ARG A 2 30.23 -14.57 5.43
N PHE A 3 30.69 -15.69 5.98
CA PHE A 3 29.86 -16.79 6.50
C PHE A 3 30.22 -17.10 7.95
N LEU A 4 29.31 -17.72 8.69
CA LEU A 4 29.64 -18.43 9.92
C LEU A 4 30.04 -19.88 9.59
N ASN A 5 31.17 -20.33 10.12
CA ASN A 5 31.49 -21.76 10.18
C ASN A 5 30.56 -22.42 11.21
N THR A 6 29.83 -23.46 10.80
CA THR A 6 28.79 -24.07 11.64
C THR A 6 29.36 -24.94 12.76
N GLU A 7 30.62 -25.37 12.70
CA GLU A 7 31.29 -26.12 13.77
C GLU A 7 31.93 -25.19 14.82
N THR A 8 32.73 -24.21 14.37
CA THR A 8 33.54 -23.33 15.25
C THR A 8 32.82 -22.05 15.66
N GLY A 9 31.80 -21.61 14.91
CA GLY A 9 31.09 -20.34 15.10
C GLY A 9 31.91 -19.10 14.73
N GLU A 10 33.07 -19.28 14.08
CA GLU A 10 33.90 -18.17 13.59
C GLU A 10 33.42 -17.65 12.23
N PHE A 11 33.66 -16.36 11.97
CA PHE A 11 33.44 -15.80 10.63
C PHE A 11 34.55 -16.20 9.67
N VAL A 12 34.18 -16.73 8.50
CA VAL A 12 35.06 -17.10 7.40
C VAL A 12 34.61 -16.38 6.13
N GLU A 13 35.54 -15.76 5.41
CA GLU A 13 35.24 -15.07 4.14
C GLU A 13 35.57 -15.99 2.96
N ARG A 14 34.62 -16.11 2.03
CA ARG A 14 34.73 -16.97 0.84
C ARG A 14 34.00 -16.35 -0.37
N PRO A 15 34.32 -16.80 -1.60
CA PRO A 15 33.54 -16.46 -2.81
C PRO A 15 32.22 -17.28 -2.84
N PRO A 16 31.04 -16.64 -2.94
CA PRO A 16 29.76 -17.36 -3.03
C PRO A 16 29.56 -18.16 -4.33
N GLU A 17 30.41 -17.97 -5.33
CA GLU A 17 30.45 -18.71 -6.61
C GLU A 17 30.84 -20.18 -6.40
N THR A 18 31.70 -20.44 -5.41
CA THR A 18 32.42 -21.72 -5.23
C THR A 18 32.19 -22.36 -3.87
N THR A 19 31.42 -21.70 -2.99
CA THR A 19 31.15 -22.18 -1.62
C THR A 19 29.81 -22.90 -1.58
N ARG A 20 29.77 -24.09 -0.97
CA ARG A 20 28.51 -24.77 -0.61
C ARG A 20 28.07 -24.28 0.78
N TYR A 21 26.99 -23.52 0.85
CA TYR A 21 26.44 -22.95 2.09
C TYR A 21 24.92 -23.09 2.17
N ALA A 22 24.42 -23.05 3.40
CA ALA A 22 23.02 -22.75 3.70
C ALA A 22 22.84 -21.26 4.03
N ILE A 23 21.62 -20.76 3.93
CA ILE A 23 21.26 -19.38 4.27
C ILE A 23 20.03 -19.35 5.18
N LEU A 24 20.02 -18.50 6.21
CA LEU A 24 18.87 -18.30 7.10
C LEU A 24 18.05 -17.09 6.63
N SER A 25 16.83 -17.36 6.19
CA SER A 25 15.76 -16.38 6.08
C SER A 25 14.96 -16.34 7.38
N HIS A 26 14.74 -15.15 7.93
CA HIS A 26 14.02 -15.02 9.20
C HIS A 26 13.40 -13.63 9.38
N THR A 27 12.43 -13.56 10.29
CA THR A 27 12.03 -12.26 10.87
C THR A 27 12.88 -11.95 12.10
N TRP A 28 13.04 -10.66 12.39
CA TRP A 28 13.75 -10.20 13.58
C TRP A 28 12.90 -10.43 14.84
N ASN A 29 13.54 -10.64 15.98
CA ASN A 29 12.89 -10.60 17.29
C ASN A 29 12.60 -9.16 17.72
N GLU A 30 11.62 -8.98 18.60
CA GLU A 30 11.26 -7.68 19.20
C GLU A 30 12.39 -7.12 20.08
N GLU A 31 13.10 -8.00 20.79
CA GLU A 31 14.31 -7.69 21.58
C GLU A 31 15.57 -7.39 20.72
N GLY A 32 15.45 -7.46 19.38
CA GLY A 32 16.55 -7.26 18.44
C GLY A 32 17.27 -8.55 18.01
N GLU A 33 18.33 -8.39 17.22
CA GLU A 33 19.06 -9.51 16.59
C GLU A 33 20.55 -9.51 16.93
N GLN A 34 21.18 -10.67 16.81
CA GLN A 34 22.63 -10.81 16.96
C GLN A 34 23.36 -10.08 15.83
N THR A 35 23.87 -8.89 16.12
CA THR A 35 24.67 -8.10 15.16
C THR A 35 26.03 -8.73 14.89
N PHE A 36 26.63 -8.39 13.74
CA PHE A 36 28.03 -8.70 13.42
C PHE A 36 28.98 -8.33 14.56
N THR A 37 28.88 -7.11 15.09
CA THR A 37 29.74 -6.61 16.18
C THR A 37 29.58 -7.44 17.45
N GLY A 38 28.35 -7.71 17.90
CA GLY A 38 28.12 -8.54 19.09
C GLY A 38 28.65 -9.97 18.92
N LEU A 39 28.50 -10.57 17.73
CA LEU A 39 29.04 -11.91 17.48
C LEU A 39 30.57 -11.91 17.36
N ARG A 40 31.19 -10.83 16.85
CA ARG A 40 32.65 -10.62 16.88
C ARG A 40 33.17 -10.54 18.32
N GLU A 41 32.49 -9.81 19.20
CA GLU A 41 32.86 -9.71 20.63
C GLU A 41 32.82 -11.09 21.30
N ILE A 42 31.75 -11.87 21.08
CA ILE A 42 31.66 -13.25 21.59
C ILE A 42 32.82 -14.11 21.06
N GLN A 43 33.11 -14.09 19.74
CA GLN A 43 34.23 -14.82 19.14
C GLN A 43 35.58 -14.46 19.78
N MET A 44 35.84 -13.17 20.04
CA MET A 44 37.08 -12.72 20.70
C MET A 44 37.27 -13.37 22.07
N ARG A 45 36.19 -13.58 22.85
CA ARG A 45 36.27 -14.24 24.16
C ARG A 45 36.72 -15.71 24.06
N TYR A 46 36.43 -16.39 22.97
CA TYR A 46 36.91 -17.77 22.75
C TYR A 46 38.31 -17.81 22.15
N ASN A 47 38.65 -16.88 21.27
CA ASN A 47 40.01 -16.79 20.72
C ASN A 47 41.05 -16.37 21.78
N LEU A 48 40.68 -15.49 22.73
CA LEU A 48 41.51 -15.21 23.91
C LEU A 48 41.70 -16.45 24.80
N LYS A 49 40.63 -17.24 25.05
CA LYS A 49 40.74 -18.51 25.80
C LYS A 49 41.67 -19.50 25.08
N ALA A 50 41.51 -19.68 23.77
CA ALA A 50 42.36 -20.57 22.98
C ALA A 50 43.84 -20.16 22.99
N LEU A 51 44.14 -18.86 22.93
CA LEU A 51 45.49 -18.31 23.07
C LEU A 51 46.09 -18.54 24.47
N CYS A 52 45.29 -18.36 25.53
CA CYS A 52 45.71 -18.65 26.89
C CYS A 52 45.99 -20.16 27.11
N SER A 53 45.13 -21.05 26.60
CA SER A 53 45.34 -22.51 26.64
C SER A 53 46.61 -22.92 25.89
N ARG A 54 46.91 -22.32 24.73
CA ARG A 54 48.16 -22.56 23.99
C ARG A 54 49.40 -22.07 24.74
N ARG A 55 49.33 -20.92 25.43
CA ARG A 55 50.44 -20.43 26.27
C ARG A 55 50.69 -21.29 27.50
N GLY A 56 49.64 -21.84 28.11
CA GLY A 56 49.76 -22.75 29.27
C GLY A 56 50.51 -24.06 28.98
N ALA A 57 50.62 -24.47 27.70
CA ALA A 57 51.34 -25.67 27.28
C ALA A 57 52.83 -25.43 26.98
N ALA A 58 53.31 -24.17 27.00
CA ALA A 58 54.65 -23.80 26.49
C ALA A 58 55.73 -23.60 27.58
N SER A 59 55.39 -23.66 28.87
CA SER A 59 56.33 -23.46 29.99
C SER A 59 56.91 -24.81 30.47
N GLY A 60 57.84 -25.39 29.72
CA GLY A 60 58.24 -26.81 29.90
C GLY A 60 59.74 -27.17 29.83
N SER A 61 60.68 -26.26 29.56
CA SER A 61 62.13 -26.55 29.62
C SER A 61 63.02 -25.31 29.56
N GLY A 62 64.11 -25.29 30.35
CA GLY A 62 65.31 -24.45 30.13
C GLY A 62 66.42 -25.24 29.41
N PRO A 63 67.72 -24.80 29.35
CA PRO A 63 68.36 -23.89 30.32
C PRO A 63 69.42 -22.85 29.80
N GLN A 64 69.75 -21.91 30.69
CA GLN A 64 71.04 -21.17 30.87
C GLN A 64 71.58 -20.12 29.84
N PRO A 65 72.51 -19.20 30.23
CA PRO A 65 72.65 -17.87 29.59
C PRO A 65 74.08 -17.31 29.28
N ALA A 66 74.14 -16.37 28.30
CA ALA A 66 75.10 -15.24 28.15
C ALA A 66 76.61 -15.55 27.95
N PRO A 67 77.47 -14.59 27.52
CA PRO A 67 77.27 -13.18 27.06
C PRO A 67 77.24 -13.07 25.50
N ALA A 68 77.54 -11.98 24.74
CA ALA A 68 78.13 -10.65 24.97
C ALA A 68 77.68 -9.58 23.91
N SER A 69 78.33 -8.41 23.89
CA SER A 69 78.05 -7.20 23.07
C SER A 69 79.36 -6.36 22.91
N PRO A 70 79.38 -5.11 22.36
CA PRO A 70 78.61 -4.38 21.32
C PRO A 70 79.63 -3.72 20.32
N PRO A 71 79.54 -2.45 19.82
CA PRO A 71 78.43 -1.55 19.38
C PRO A 71 78.52 -1.33 17.84
N ALA A 72 78.20 -0.23 17.11
CA ALA A 72 77.56 1.11 17.19
C ALA A 72 77.07 1.44 15.74
N ALA A 73 76.46 2.55 15.29
CA ALA A 73 75.77 3.77 15.77
C ALA A 73 74.80 4.18 14.61
N GLN A 74 73.73 5.01 14.67
CA GLN A 74 73.39 6.29 15.32
C GLN A 74 73.93 7.58 14.67
N SER A 75 73.05 8.32 13.97
CA SER A 75 72.89 9.80 13.88
C SER A 75 72.12 10.19 12.59
N ASP A 76 71.28 11.24 12.52
CA ASP A 76 70.55 11.98 13.57
C ASP A 76 69.36 12.79 13.00
N ALA A 77 68.61 13.48 13.88
CA ALA A 77 67.72 14.66 13.72
C ALA A 77 67.21 15.07 12.31
N SER A 78 65.90 15.24 12.01
CA SER A 78 64.78 15.95 12.68
C SER A 78 64.83 17.48 12.65
N GLU A 79 63.79 18.15 12.10
CA GLU A 79 63.02 19.23 12.77
C GLU A 79 61.76 19.69 11.98
N HIS A 80 60.97 20.57 12.63
CA HIS A 80 59.73 21.31 12.27
C HIS A 80 59.32 21.48 10.77
N GLY A 81 58.05 21.62 10.37
CA GLY A 81 56.89 22.34 10.96
C GLY A 81 56.69 23.71 10.27
N SER A 82 55.52 24.35 10.12
CA SER A 82 54.10 24.03 10.45
C SER A 82 53.16 25.10 9.82
N LEU A 83 51.96 24.73 9.31
CA LEU A 83 50.83 25.63 8.92
C LEU A 83 51.11 26.64 7.76
N THR A 84 50.18 27.30 7.02
CA THR A 84 48.70 27.31 6.92
C THR A 84 48.22 27.85 5.54
N GLN A 85 46.95 27.56 5.16
CA GLN A 85 46.02 28.37 4.31
C GLN A 85 46.33 28.71 2.82
N HIS A 86 45.43 28.24 1.93
CA HIS A 86 44.53 28.97 0.99
C HIS A 86 44.92 30.33 0.33
N PRO A 87 44.23 30.76 -0.76
CA PRO A 87 43.63 30.02 -1.90
C PRO A 87 43.86 30.74 -3.27
N PHE A 88 43.33 30.23 -4.40
CA PHE A 88 42.47 30.93 -5.41
C PHE A 88 42.34 30.20 -6.76
N HIS A 89 41.34 30.62 -7.56
CA HIS A 89 41.01 30.14 -8.91
C HIS A 89 41.98 30.61 -10.01
N ALA A 90 42.09 29.81 -11.08
CA ALA A 90 42.02 30.31 -12.47
C ALA A 90 41.46 29.22 -13.39
N SER A 91 40.68 29.61 -14.41
CA SER A 91 40.28 28.75 -15.53
C SER A 91 41.00 29.19 -16.79
N VAL A 92 41.30 28.27 -17.71
CA VAL A 92 41.67 28.56 -19.11
C VAL A 92 41.08 27.48 -20.01
N ASP A 93 40.22 27.88 -20.95
CA ASP A 93 39.71 27.03 -22.03
C ASP A 93 40.77 26.76 -23.10
N THR A 94 40.67 25.64 -23.83
CA THR A 94 41.03 25.62 -25.25
C THR A 94 40.21 24.57 -26.02
N THR A 95 39.86 24.88 -27.27
CA THR A 95 38.95 24.13 -28.14
C THR A 95 39.65 23.57 -29.40
N HIS A 96 38.92 22.80 -30.22
CA HIS A 96 39.25 22.31 -31.57
C HIS A 96 40.27 21.14 -31.69
N ALA A 97 40.21 20.26 -32.71
CA ALA A 97 39.11 19.86 -33.61
C ALA A 97 39.40 18.55 -34.38
N LEU A 98 38.32 17.85 -34.77
CA LEU A 98 38.09 17.04 -35.99
C LEU A 98 39.25 16.29 -36.72
N SER A 99 39.22 14.95 -36.63
CA SER A 99 39.19 14.00 -37.80
C SER A 99 40.45 13.83 -38.71
N PRO A 100 40.53 12.83 -39.65
CA PRO A 100 39.88 11.49 -39.76
C PRO A 100 40.87 10.32 -40.16
N VAL A 101 40.32 9.14 -40.58
CA VAL A 101 40.96 8.01 -41.35
C VAL A 101 41.97 7.13 -40.54
N THR A 102 42.19 5.80 -40.71
CA THR A 102 41.98 4.81 -41.81
C THR A 102 41.74 3.36 -41.28
N HIS A 103 41.26 2.44 -42.12
CA HIS A 103 41.31 0.96 -41.93
C HIS A 103 42.73 0.37 -42.12
N PRO A 104 42.93 -0.92 -41.76
CA PRO A 104 43.24 -1.92 -42.82
C PRO A 104 42.52 -3.28 -42.69
N ASP A 105 42.67 -4.12 -43.73
CA ASP A 105 42.06 -5.45 -43.96
C ASP A 105 42.78 -6.66 -43.32
N GLY A 106 42.10 -7.82 -43.27
CA GLY A 106 42.71 -9.14 -43.12
C GLY A 106 41.78 -10.30 -43.52
N LYS A 107 42.13 -11.10 -44.54
CA LYS A 107 41.34 -12.22 -45.09
C LYS A 107 42.08 -13.57 -45.06
N ALA A 108 41.41 -14.66 -44.67
CA ALA A 108 41.63 -16.08 -45.05
C ALA A 108 40.72 -17.00 -44.20
N SER A 109 40.24 -18.18 -44.63
CA SER A 109 40.05 -18.77 -45.97
C SER A 109 38.97 -19.88 -45.89
N THR A 110 38.52 -20.42 -47.04
CA THR A 110 37.38 -21.36 -47.16
C THR A 110 37.74 -22.85 -47.06
N ARG A 111 36.72 -23.70 -46.80
CA ARG A 111 36.57 -25.04 -47.41
C ARG A 111 35.09 -25.49 -47.48
N LEU A 112 34.81 -26.48 -48.32
CA LEU A 112 33.46 -26.88 -48.79
C LEU A 112 33.21 -28.39 -48.59
N ALA A 113 31.94 -28.74 -48.34
CA ALA A 113 31.18 -29.95 -48.74
C ALA A 113 29.79 -29.81 -48.06
N GLU A 114 28.65 -29.68 -48.73
CA GLU A 114 27.99 -30.52 -49.77
C GLU A 114 27.59 -31.92 -49.28
N GLY A 115 26.29 -32.24 -49.48
CA GLY A 115 25.62 -33.46 -48.99
C GLY A 115 24.11 -33.30 -49.05
N GLU A 116 23.49 -33.67 -50.17
CA GLU A 116 22.04 -33.58 -50.40
C GLU A 116 21.25 -34.70 -49.70
N GLY A 117 19.94 -34.51 -49.50
CA GLY A 117 19.06 -35.56 -48.95
C GLY A 117 17.61 -35.08 -48.81
N SER A 118 16.76 -35.41 -49.79
CA SER A 118 15.39 -34.88 -49.92
C SER A 118 14.35 -36.00 -50.00
N VAL A 119 13.17 -35.82 -49.37
CA VAL A 119 11.93 -36.63 -49.58
C VAL A 119 12.05 -38.08 -49.02
N GLU A 120 11.05 -38.80 -48.50
CA GLU A 120 9.60 -38.85 -48.76
C GLU A 120 8.71 -39.16 -47.52
N ASN A 121 7.41 -39.36 -47.77
CA ASN A 121 6.32 -39.64 -46.81
C ASN A 121 6.33 -41.08 -46.26
N GLY A 122 5.67 -41.31 -45.11
CA GLY A 122 5.42 -42.66 -44.58
C GLY A 122 4.45 -42.72 -43.40
N SER A 123 3.14 -42.91 -43.67
CA SER A 123 2.10 -43.06 -42.63
C SER A 123 1.79 -44.52 -42.31
N ALA A 124 1.75 -44.91 -41.03
CA ALA A 124 1.11 -46.17 -40.61
C ALA A 124 0.57 -46.16 -39.15
N THR A 125 -0.70 -46.50 -39.06
CA THR A 125 -1.59 -46.72 -37.89
C THR A 125 -1.15 -47.77 -36.86
N SER A 126 -1.34 -47.47 -35.56
CA SER A 126 -2.03 -48.33 -34.55
C SER A 126 -1.97 -47.66 -33.16
N SER A 127 -2.94 -47.59 -32.25
CA SER A 127 -4.39 -47.86 -32.12
C SER A 127 -4.65 -48.52 -30.75
N GLY A 128 -5.25 -47.80 -29.81
CA GLY A 128 -5.68 -48.31 -28.49
C GLY A 128 -4.87 -47.79 -27.30
N GLY A 129 -5.46 -47.14 -26.28
CA GLY A 129 -6.83 -46.58 -26.19
C GLY A 129 -7.30 -46.34 -24.74
N SER A 130 -8.18 -45.34 -24.53
CA SER A 130 -9.24 -45.23 -23.48
C SER A 130 -8.94 -45.61 -22.01
N ARG A 131 -9.31 -44.89 -20.94
CA ARG A 131 -10.19 -43.72 -20.62
C ARG A 131 -9.71 -43.22 -19.23
N LEU A 132 -10.01 -42.03 -18.69
CA LEU A 132 -11.29 -41.41 -18.33
C LEU A 132 -11.05 -39.88 -18.17
N SER A 133 -11.63 -39.03 -19.02
CA SER A 133 -12.89 -38.28 -18.80
C SER A 133 -12.89 -37.27 -17.62
N ARG A 134 -12.83 -35.98 -17.96
CA ARG A 134 -13.42 -34.89 -17.15
C ARG A 134 -14.94 -35.07 -17.02
N PRO A 135 -15.59 -34.29 -16.14
CA PRO A 135 -16.68 -33.44 -16.64
C PRO A 135 -16.47 -31.94 -16.32
N LEU A 136 -17.01 -31.08 -17.18
CA LEU A 136 -17.41 -29.71 -16.83
C LEU A 136 -18.88 -29.70 -16.38
N HIS A 137 -19.35 -28.53 -15.94
CA HIS A 137 -20.57 -28.26 -15.16
C HIS A 137 -20.40 -28.50 -13.65
N GLN A 138 -20.85 -27.60 -12.76
CA GLN A 138 -21.75 -26.45 -12.98
C GLN A 138 -21.09 -25.08 -12.74
N LEU A 139 -21.75 -24.03 -13.26
CA LEU A 139 -21.48 -22.61 -13.01
C LEU A 139 -22.81 -21.97 -12.51
N LEU A 140 -22.71 -20.79 -11.87
CA LEU A 140 -23.79 -19.98 -11.24
C LEU A 140 -24.22 -20.39 -9.82
N HIS A 141 -24.72 -19.36 -9.11
CA HIS A 141 -25.12 -19.30 -7.69
C HIS A 141 -23.95 -19.42 -6.68
N PHE A 142 -23.70 -18.44 -5.79
CA PHE A 142 -24.40 -17.16 -5.55
C PHE A 142 -23.43 -16.08 -5.04
N VAL A 143 -23.55 -14.85 -5.55
CA VAL A 143 -22.99 -13.64 -4.93
C VAL A 143 -24.12 -12.63 -4.77
N ARG A 144 -24.52 -12.37 -3.52
CA ARG A 144 -25.21 -11.14 -3.08
C ARG A 144 -24.92 -11.00 -1.56
N LEU A 145 -24.20 -9.96 -1.14
CA LEU A 145 -24.70 -8.59 -0.83
C LEU A 145 -25.49 -8.53 0.48
N LEU A 146 -24.83 -8.07 1.55
CA LEU A 146 -25.46 -7.27 2.61
C LEU A 146 -24.39 -6.60 3.49
N PHE A 147 -24.46 -5.27 3.56
CA PHE A 147 -23.87 -4.41 4.59
C PHE A 147 -24.89 -3.29 4.85
N LEU A 148 -24.77 -2.60 5.99
CA LEU A 148 -25.71 -1.59 6.54
C LEU A 148 -27.01 -2.20 7.11
N LEU A 149 -27.61 -1.78 8.24
CA LEU A 149 -27.29 -0.92 9.42
C LEU A 149 -28.43 -1.23 10.46
N PRO A 150 -28.55 -0.61 11.67
CA PRO A 150 -27.62 -0.50 12.82
C PRO A 150 -28.25 -0.98 14.18
N ALA A 151 -27.50 -0.87 15.30
CA ALA A 151 -27.92 -0.54 16.69
C ALA A 151 -29.16 -1.22 17.39
N SER A 152 -29.21 -1.45 18.72
CA SER A 152 -28.25 -1.37 19.85
C SER A 152 -28.88 -1.98 21.15
N LEU A 153 -28.14 -1.96 22.26
CA LEU A 153 -28.56 -2.19 23.68
C LEU A 153 -28.99 -3.60 24.13
N LEU A 154 -28.19 -4.20 25.04
CA LEU A 154 -28.52 -4.21 26.48
C LEU A 154 -27.30 -4.60 27.34
N SER A 155 -27.40 -4.40 28.66
CA SER A 155 -26.27 -4.38 29.62
C SER A 155 -26.14 -5.64 30.51
N SER A 156 -24.97 -5.80 31.12
CA SER A 156 -24.65 -6.76 32.21
C SER A 156 -25.58 -6.59 33.45
N PRO A 157 -25.66 -7.59 34.35
CA PRO A 157 -24.64 -7.69 35.43
C PRO A 157 -24.26 -9.14 35.85
N SER A 158 -23.35 -9.23 36.82
CA SER A 158 -22.77 -10.45 37.42
C SER A 158 -23.68 -11.14 38.44
N GLN A 159 -23.49 -12.46 38.68
CA GLN A 159 -23.55 -13.06 40.04
C GLN A 159 -23.00 -14.50 40.15
N ASP A 160 -22.10 -14.68 41.13
CA ASP A 160 -21.86 -15.79 42.09
C ASP A 160 -21.87 -17.31 41.77
N LEU A 161 -20.96 -17.96 42.51
CA LEU A 161 -20.69 -19.37 42.86
C LEU A 161 -21.92 -20.25 43.22
N PRO A 162 -21.86 -21.62 43.14
CA PRO A 162 -20.94 -22.45 43.95
C PRO A 162 -20.37 -23.75 43.32
N GLU A 163 -19.66 -24.55 44.15
CA GLU A 163 -18.78 -25.67 43.78
C GLU A 163 -19.39 -27.09 43.91
N LEU A 164 -18.70 -28.08 43.28
CA LEU A 164 -18.63 -29.52 43.63
C LEU A 164 -19.91 -30.39 43.47
N PRO A 165 -19.84 -31.75 43.50
CA PRO A 165 -18.64 -32.63 43.58
C PRO A 165 -18.48 -33.66 42.43
N SER A 166 -17.30 -34.27 42.35
CA SER A 166 -16.99 -35.44 41.50
C SER A 166 -17.34 -36.79 42.17
N PRO A 167 -17.63 -37.85 41.39
CA PRO A 167 -17.58 -39.23 41.87
C PRO A 167 -16.37 -40.03 41.33
N ASN A 168 -15.64 -40.71 42.20
CA ASN A 168 -14.66 -41.74 41.82
C ASN A 168 -15.34 -43.11 41.63
N ILE A 169 -14.86 -43.91 40.67
CA ILE A 169 -14.93 -45.38 40.72
C ILE A 169 -13.57 -45.95 40.35
N SER A 170 -13.13 -47.00 41.06
CA SER A 170 -11.80 -47.59 40.97
C SER A 170 -11.83 -49.08 40.59
N SER A 171 -10.70 -49.57 40.07
CA SER A 171 -10.35 -51.00 40.07
C SER A 171 -8.82 -51.14 40.19
N GLN A 172 -8.32 -52.34 40.53
CA GLN A 172 -7.03 -52.50 41.23
C GLN A 172 -5.98 -53.35 40.50
N THR A 173 -4.71 -53.03 40.81
CA THR A 173 -3.44 -53.82 40.92
C THR A 173 -3.43 -55.35 40.68
N PRO A 174 -2.26 -56.00 40.39
CA PRO A 174 -0.88 -55.65 40.82
C PRO A 174 0.20 -55.65 39.70
N GLY A 175 1.47 -55.29 39.93
CA GLY A 175 2.12 -54.75 41.14
C GLY A 175 3.45 -55.46 41.48
N LEU A 176 4.56 -54.71 41.51
CA LEU A 176 5.88 -55.19 41.97
C LEU A 176 6.74 -53.98 42.40
N VAL A 177 7.33 -54.02 43.60
CA VAL A 177 8.12 -52.94 44.21
C VAL A 177 9.29 -53.54 45.01
N VAL A 178 10.47 -52.90 44.94
CA VAL A 178 11.57 -53.09 45.89
C VAL A 178 12.12 -51.70 46.27
N ASN A 179 12.31 -51.45 47.56
CA ASN A 179 12.69 -50.14 48.12
C ASN A 179 14.22 -49.97 48.33
N PRO A 180 14.72 -48.73 48.42
CA PRO A 180 16.13 -48.42 48.70
C PRO A 180 16.50 -48.53 50.20
N ILE A 181 17.80 -48.41 50.52
CA ILE A 181 18.40 -48.50 51.86
C ILE A 181 19.42 -47.35 52.09
N GLN A 182 19.56 -46.89 53.34
CA GLN A 182 20.50 -45.86 53.86
C GLN A 182 21.47 -46.48 54.90
N ASP A 183 22.60 -45.91 55.32
CA ASP A 183 23.30 -44.63 55.05
C ASP A 183 24.85 -44.95 54.98
N PRO A 184 25.91 -44.25 55.50
CA PRO A 184 26.09 -42.91 56.10
C PRO A 184 27.02 -41.95 55.29
N PRO A 185 27.15 -40.65 55.63
CA PRO A 185 27.95 -39.69 54.86
C PRO A 185 29.45 -39.67 55.19
N LEU A 186 30.28 -39.30 54.21
CA LEU A 186 31.67 -38.87 54.41
C LEU A 186 31.97 -37.57 53.67
N SER A 187 32.70 -36.67 54.34
CA SER A 187 33.00 -35.32 53.86
C SER A 187 34.28 -35.29 53.02
N ALA A 188 34.17 -34.79 51.78
CA ALA A 188 35.31 -34.40 50.97
C ALA A 188 35.02 -33.09 50.23
N ARG A 189 35.62 -31.98 50.65
CA ARG A 189 35.67 -30.73 49.86
C ARG A 189 36.61 -30.92 48.67
N GLY A 190 36.12 -31.56 47.60
CA GLY A 190 36.81 -31.67 46.31
C GLY A 190 36.28 -30.66 45.31
N SER A 191 37.14 -29.79 44.76
CA SER A 191 36.74 -28.76 43.80
C SER A 191 36.36 -29.37 42.45
N GLN A 192 35.07 -29.57 42.19
CA GLN A 192 34.52 -29.78 40.85
C GLN A 192 34.04 -28.45 40.26
N SER A 193 35.00 -27.55 40.00
CA SER A 193 34.77 -26.26 39.34
C SER A 193 35.85 -25.99 38.29
N SER A 194 35.86 -26.79 37.22
CA SER A 194 36.61 -26.50 35.99
C SER A 194 36.15 -27.37 34.81
N MET A 195 36.38 -26.90 33.57
CA MET A 195 36.33 -27.64 32.30
C MET A 195 34.96 -28.09 31.71
N THR A 196 33.95 -27.22 31.71
CA THR A 196 32.73 -27.39 30.85
C THR A 196 32.37 -26.16 30.01
N ARG A 197 33.33 -25.27 29.70
CA ARG A 197 33.09 -23.96 29.03
C ARG A 197 34.13 -23.55 27.97
N CYS A 198 34.43 -24.43 27.01
CA CYS A 198 35.39 -24.16 25.92
C CYS A 198 34.79 -24.02 24.50
N CYS A 199 33.46 -23.98 24.36
CA CYS A 199 32.81 -23.88 23.04
C CYS A 199 31.85 -22.68 22.97
N ILE A 200 31.83 -21.97 21.84
CA ILE A 200 31.02 -20.77 21.60
C ILE A 200 29.51 -21.05 21.70
N TRP A 201 29.06 -22.25 21.33
CA TRP A 201 27.65 -22.65 21.40
C TRP A 201 27.09 -22.68 22.84
N HIS A 202 27.96 -22.59 23.86
CA HIS A 202 27.59 -22.53 25.28
C HIS A 202 27.85 -21.14 25.91
N ASP A 203 28.12 -20.11 25.11
CA ASP A 203 28.16 -18.72 25.58
C ASP A 203 26.72 -18.23 25.87
N PRO A 204 26.45 -17.57 27.02
CA PRO A 204 25.12 -17.06 27.36
C PRO A 204 24.67 -15.90 26.47
N ASP A 205 25.59 -15.09 25.94
CA ASP A 205 25.25 -13.90 25.15
C ASP A 205 24.99 -14.26 23.68
N LEU A 206 25.29 -15.50 23.27
CA LEU A 206 24.99 -16.00 21.94
C LEU A 206 23.48 -16.27 21.80
N SER A 207 22.85 -15.55 20.87
CA SER A 207 21.45 -15.72 20.50
C SER A 207 21.07 -17.18 20.23
N SER A 208 19.94 -17.61 20.79
CA SER A 208 19.33 -18.92 20.52
C SER A 208 19.10 -19.15 19.04
N LYS A 209 18.68 -18.11 18.29
CA LYS A 209 18.46 -18.20 16.84
C LYS A 209 19.74 -18.54 16.08
N VAL A 210 20.87 -17.92 16.42
CA VAL A 210 22.16 -18.21 15.78
C VAL A 210 22.70 -19.59 16.18
N ARG A 211 22.54 -19.97 17.46
CA ARG A 211 22.91 -21.30 17.98
C ARG A 211 22.16 -22.42 17.25
N GLU A 212 20.84 -22.32 17.16
CA GLU A 212 19.99 -23.35 16.55
C GLU A 212 20.09 -23.37 15.03
N ALA A 213 20.17 -22.22 14.35
CA ALA A 213 20.41 -22.19 12.91
C ALA A 213 21.74 -22.85 12.54
N CYS A 214 22.81 -22.60 13.30
CA CYS A 214 24.09 -23.28 13.10
C CYS A 214 24.01 -24.78 13.40
N ARG A 215 23.23 -25.20 14.40
CA ARG A 215 22.99 -26.62 14.70
C ARG A 215 22.28 -27.32 13.54
N VAL A 216 21.14 -26.79 13.08
CA VAL A 216 20.34 -27.36 11.98
C VAL A 216 21.12 -27.39 10.66
N ALA A 217 21.89 -26.34 10.35
CA ALA A 217 22.77 -26.32 9.18
C ALA A 217 23.88 -27.39 9.26
N ARG A 218 24.51 -27.57 10.44
CA ARG A 218 25.54 -28.59 10.67
C ARG A 218 24.98 -30.02 10.55
N GLU A 219 23.82 -30.28 11.15
CA GLU A 219 23.14 -31.58 11.08
C GLU A 219 22.72 -31.96 9.65
N ALA A 220 22.37 -30.96 8.83
CA ALA A 220 22.13 -31.14 7.39
C ALA A 220 23.42 -31.17 6.54
N GLY A 221 24.60 -31.17 7.17
CA GLY A 221 25.89 -31.28 6.51
C GLY A 221 26.29 -30.03 5.72
N TYR A 222 26.08 -28.83 6.26
CA TYR A 222 26.63 -27.57 5.74
C TYR A 222 27.66 -27.00 6.70
N ASP A 223 28.90 -26.82 6.23
CA ASP A 223 30.02 -26.25 6.99
C ASP A 223 29.89 -24.73 7.16
N TYR A 224 29.09 -24.09 6.30
CA TYR A 224 28.92 -22.65 6.20
C TYR A 224 27.44 -22.24 6.20
N LEU A 225 27.11 -21.26 7.04
CA LEU A 225 25.79 -20.62 7.13
C LEU A 225 25.94 -19.10 6.95
N TRP A 226 25.00 -18.47 6.24
CA TRP A 226 24.84 -17.01 6.21
C TRP A 226 23.56 -16.58 6.93
N ILE A 227 23.63 -15.45 7.63
CA ILE A 227 22.53 -14.79 8.35
C ILE A 227 22.71 -13.28 8.18
N ASP A 228 21.68 -12.54 7.74
CA ASP A 228 21.80 -11.11 7.39
C ASP A 228 22.23 -10.25 8.57
N SER A 229 21.70 -10.53 9.77
CA SER A 229 21.92 -9.78 11.00
C SER A 229 23.37 -9.89 11.50
N SER A 230 23.96 -11.07 11.40
CA SER A 230 25.29 -11.37 11.94
C SER A 230 26.41 -11.32 10.89
N CYS A 231 26.14 -11.62 9.62
CA CYS A 231 27.21 -11.76 8.61
C CYS A 231 27.58 -10.43 7.91
N ILE A 232 26.63 -9.49 7.82
CA ILE A 232 26.84 -8.14 7.27
C ILE A 232 27.26 -7.18 8.39
N ASP A 233 28.36 -6.46 8.21
CA ASP A 233 28.68 -5.28 9.02
C ASP A 233 27.80 -4.10 8.60
N LYS A 234 26.65 -3.96 9.27
CA LYS A 234 25.67 -2.89 9.01
C LYS A 234 26.12 -1.50 9.49
N SER A 235 27.31 -1.38 10.10
CA SER A 235 27.97 -0.10 10.36
C SER A 235 28.83 0.37 9.19
N SER A 236 29.28 -0.56 8.34
CA SER A 236 30.01 -0.27 7.11
C SER A 236 29.01 0.05 5.98
N SER A 237 28.89 1.33 5.61
CA SER A 237 27.96 1.76 4.56
C SER A 237 28.29 1.19 3.18
N SER A 238 29.57 0.93 2.89
CA SER A 238 30.00 0.24 1.67
C SER A 238 29.63 -1.24 1.68
N GLU A 239 29.87 -1.96 2.78
CA GLU A 239 29.50 -3.38 2.87
C GLU A 239 27.98 -3.57 2.85
N LEU A 240 27.23 -2.68 3.50
CA LEU A 240 25.77 -2.68 3.45
C LEU A 240 25.24 -2.40 2.04
N SER A 241 25.82 -1.43 1.32
CA SER A 241 25.44 -1.11 -0.06
C SER A 241 25.78 -2.27 -1.03
N GLU A 242 26.92 -2.93 -0.85
CA GLU A 242 27.28 -4.15 -1.59
C GLU A 242 26.28 -5.27 -1.28
N ALA A 243 26.08 -5.59 0.00
CA ALA A 243 25.21 -6.67 0.44
C ALA A 243 23.76 -6.51 -0.05
N ILE A 244 23.20 -5.29 -0.02
CA ILE A 244 21.87 -5.00 -0.56
C ILE A 244 21.80 -5.27 -2.07
N ASN A 245 22.81 -4.82 -2.82
CA ASN A 245 22.87 -5.02 -4.28
C ASN A 245 23.15 -6.49 -4.68
N SER A 246 23.74 -7.29 -3.80
CA SER A 246 24.04 -8.71 -4.06
C SER A 246 23.10 -9.71 -3.38
N MET A 247 22.17 -9.28 -2.51
CA MET A 247 21.43 -10.18 -1.62
C MET A 247 20.62 -11.24 -2.38
N TYR A 248 19.94 -10.85 -3.47
CA TYR A 248 19.19 -11.77 -4.33
C TYR A 248 20.06 -12.90 -4.87
N GLU A 249 21.28 -12.58 -5.34
CA GLU A 249 22.21 -13.57 -5.85
C GLU A 249 22.73 -14.49 -4.73
N TRP A 250 22.99 -13.96 -3.55
CA TRP A 250 23.41 -14.75 -2.38
C TRP A 250 22.30 -15.71 -1.91
N TYR A 251 21.04 -15.31 -1.98
CA TYR A 251 19.91 -16.22 -1.75
C TYR A 251 19.75 -17.23 -2.89
N GLY A 252 19.87 -16.80 -4.15
CA GLY A 252 19.73 -17.67 -5.34
C GLY A 252 20.82 -18.74 -5.50
N ARG A 253 22.06 -18.43 -5.10
CA ARG A 253 23.20 -19.36 -5.11
C ARG A 253 23.27 -20.26 -3.88
N SER A 254 22.48 -20.00 -2.83
CA SER A 254 22.45 -20.85 -1.64
C SER A 254 22.03 -22.29 -1.99
N THR A 255 22.67 -23.28 -1.36
CA THR A 255 22.32 -24.70 -1.61
C THR A 255 21.01 -25.08 -0.92
N LEU A 256 20.66 -24.36 0.14
CA LEU A 256 19.39 -24.43 0.86
C LEU A 256 19.15 -23.13 1.64
N CYS A 257 17.96 -22.56 1.49
CA CYS A 257 17.44 -21.53 2.39
C CYS A 257 16.58 -22.18 3.48
N TYR A 258 16.81 -21.80 4.73
CA TYR A 258 15.92 -22.10 5.86
C TYR A 258 15.07 -20.88 6.15
N ALA A 259 13.75 -20.98 5.99
CA ALA A 259 12.80 -19.96 6.42
C ALA A 259 12.33 -20.29 7.83
N TYR A 260 12.86 -19.59 8.83
CA TYR A 260 12.52 -19.79 10.25
C TYR A 260 11.31 -18.94 10.63
N LEU A 261 10.19 -19.62 10.92
CA LEU A 261 8.88 -19.02 11.19
C LEU A 261 8.61 -18.99 12.70
N ALA A 262 9.15 -17.97 13.36
CA ALA A 262 9.09 -17.77 14.82
C ALA A 262 7.70 -17.41 15.39
N ASP A 263 6.63 -17.58 14.62
CA ASP A 263 5.21 -17.47 15.00
C ASP A 263 4.39 -18.73 14.64
N VAL A 264 5.02 -19.77 14.09
CA VAL A 264 4.35 -20.99 13.65
C VAL A 264 4.76 -22.15 14.56
N PRO A 265 3.81 -22.84 15.21
CA PRO A 265 4.10 -24.00 16.05
C PRO A 265 4.43 -25.25 15.20
N SER A 266 4.97 -26.29 15.83
CA SER A 266 5.39 -27.53 15.14
C SER A 266 4.27 -28.54 14.86
N ASP A 267 3.06 -28.36 15.40
CA ASP A 267 1.99 -29.35 15.42
C ASP A 267 0.76 -29.01 14.55
N GLU A 268 0.76 -27.88 13.84
CA GLU A 268 -0.35 -27.45 12.98
C GLU A 268 -0.17 -27.83 11.49
N ASP A 269 -1.26 -28.22 10.81
CA ASP A 269 -1.28 -28.40 9.35
C ASP A 269 -1.13 -27.03 8.63
N PRO A 270 -0.05 -26.80 7.86
CA PRO A 270 0.14 -25.55 7.13
C PRO A 270 -0.96 -25.29 6.08
N ARG A 271 -1.63 -26.34 5.56
CA ARG A 271 -2.71 -26.18 4.56
C ARG A 271 -4.00 -25.61 5.15
N ALA A 272 -4.27 -25.83 6.44
CA ALA A 272 -5.50 -25.40 7.09
C ALA A 272 -5.74 -23.90 6.89
N LYS A 273 -6.97 -23.52 6.50
CA LYS A 273 -7.31 -22.14 6.05
C LYS A 273 -6.95 -21.03 7.04
N ASN A 274 -6.86 -21.36 8.32
CA ASN A 274 -6.63 -20.42 9.41
C ASN A 274 -5.25 -20.59 10.07
N SER A 275 -4.34 -21.38 9.49
CA SER A 275 -3.07 -21.73 10.12
C SER A 275 -2.18 -20.52 10.43
N ALA A 276 -1.39 -20.64 11.49
CA ALA A 276 -0.28 -19.74 11.79
C ALA A 276 0.69 -19.68 10.61
N PHE A 277 0.91 -20.78 9.89
CA PHE A 277 1.70 -20.80 8.65
C PHE A 277 1.15 -19.80 7.61
N ARG A 278 -0.15 -19.85 7.29
CA ARG A 278 -0.80 -18.89 6.37
C ARG A 278 -0.83 -17.45 6.88
N LYS A 279 -0.67 -17.24 8.20
CA LYS A 279 -0.70 -15.93 8.87
C LYS A 279 0.68 -15.37 9.25
N SER A 280 1.76 -16.13 9.05
CA SER A 280 3.08 -15.80 9.58
C SER A 280 3.57 -14.43 9.10
N ARG A 281 4.11 -13.64 10.03
CA ARG A 281 4.69 -12.31 9.74
C ARG A 281 5.85 -12.37 8.75
N TRP A 282 6.42 -13.55 8.55
CA TRP A 282 7.43 -13.80 7.51
C TRP A 282 6.91 -13.48 6.10
N TYR A 283 5.66 -13.80 5.78
CA TYR A 283 5.08 -13.48 4.46
C TYR A 283 4.82 -11.98 4.26
N LYS A 284 4.70 -11.22 5.36
CA LYS A 284 4.40 -9.77 5.36
C LYS A 284 5.65 -8.89 5.40
N ARG A 285 6.85 -9.43 5.58
CA ARG A 285 8.11 -8.65 5.54
C ARG A 285 8.53 -8.38 4.08
N GLY A 286 9.03 -7.17 3.78
CA GLY A 286 9.51 -6.80 2.43
C GLY A 286 10.64 -7.69 1.91
N TRP A 287 11.75 -7.75 2.65
CA TRP A 287 12.95 -8.50 2.28
C TRP A 287 12.70 -9.99 1.97
N THR A 288 11.77 -10.63 2.68
CA THR A 288 11.47 -12.07 2.51
C THR A 288 10.85 -12.42 1.15
N LEU A 289 10.44 -11.45 0.34
CA LEU A 289 10.08 -11.68 -1.07
C LEU A 289 11.23 -12.32 -1.84
N GLN A 290 12.41 -11.70 -1.83
CA GLN A 290 13.57 -12.25 -2.51
C GLN A 290 14.17 -13.47 -1.79
N GLU A 291 14.00 -13.58 -0.47
CA GLU A 291 14.37 -14.77 0.30
C GLU A 291 13.47 -15.99 -0.02
N LEU A 292 12.23 -15.76 -0.50
CA LEU A 292 11.32 -16.78 -1.01
C LEU A 292 11.58 -17.12 -2.48
N VAL A 293 11.73 -16.09 -3.32
CA VAL A 293 11.78 -16.22 -4.79
C VAL A 293 13.16 -16.68 -5.26
N ALA A 294 14.24 -16.05 -4.79
CA ALA A 294 15.58 -16.31 -5.33
C ALA A 294 16.09 -17.74 -5.07
N PRO A 295 16.00 -18.34 -3.86
CA PRO A 295 16.53 -19.68 -3.63
C PRO A 295 15.72 -20.74 -4.37
N ARG A 296 16.40 -21.63 -5.10
CA ARG A 296 15.77 -22.82 -5.69
C ARG A 296 15.16 -23.75 -4.63
N ARG A 297 15.74 -23.79 -3.42
CA ARG A 297 15.32 -24.66 -2.33
C ARG A 297 15.11 -23.84 -1.07
N VAL A 298 13.87 -23.82 -0.58
CA VAL A 298 13.50 -23.25 0.74
C VAL A 298 12.87 -24.38 1.57
N THR A 299 13.31 -24.51 2.82
CA THR A 299 12.72 -25.37 3.85
C THR A 299 12.16 -24.48 4.94
N PHE A 300 10.89 -24.68 5.31
CA PHE A 300 10.22 -23.95 6.39
C PHE A 300 10.40 -24.68 7.72
N LEU A 301 10.79 -23.94 8.74
CA LEU A 301 10.99 -24.42 10.11
C LEU A 301 10.04 -23.69 11.07
N SER A 302 9.45 -24.41 12.02
CA SER A 302 8.63 -23.83 13.10
C SER A 302 9.48 -23.04 14.11
N ALA A 303 8.83 -22.36 15.04
CA ALA A 303 9.48 -21.76 16.20
C ALA A 303 10.31 -22.76 17.03
N ASP A 304 9.92 -24.04 17.03
CA ASP A 304 10.64 -25.16 17.67
C ASP A 304 11.79 -25.73 16.82
N TRP A 305 12.10 -25.11 15.68
CA TRP A 305 13.05 -25.58 14.66
C TRP A 305 12.69 -26.92 14.00
N VAL A 306 11.41 -27.32 14.07
CA VAL A 306 10.89 -28.54 13.44
C VAL A 306 10.54 -28.28 11.98
N PHE A 307 10.78 -29.27 11.12
CA PHE A 307 10.47 -29.22 9.68
C PHE A 307 8.95 -29.16 9.44
N ILE A 308 8.46 -28.08 8.82
CA ILE A 308 7.07 -27.93 8.36
C ILE A 308 6.92 -28.46 6.92
N GLY A 309 7.87 -28.16 6.05
CA GLY A 309 7.81 -28.51 4.64
C GLY A 309 8.87 -27.81 3.78
N THR A 310 8.81 -28.02 2.47
CA THR A 310 9.64 -27.28 1.49
C THR A 310 8.76 -26.43 0.57
N LYS A 311 9.34 -25.43 -0.10
CA LYS A 311 8.66 -24.64 -1.14
C LYS A 311 8.02 -25.50 -2.24
N HIS A 312 8.57 -26.67 -2.54
CA HIS A 312 7.99 -27.61 -3.51
C HIS A 312 6.78 -28.38 -2.95
N MET A 313 6.79 -28.70 -1.65
CA MET A 313 5.72 -29.47 -0.98
C MET A 313 4.52 -28.61 -0.59
N LEU A 314 4.65 -27.28 -0.63
CA LEU A 314 3.67 -26.29 -0.16
C LEU A 314 3.43 -25.19 -1.20
N VAL A 315 3.79 -25.40 -2.48
CA VAL A 315 3.71 -24.36 -3.52
C VAL A 315 2.28 -23.84 -3.70
N ASP A 316 1.29 -24.72 -3.62
CA ASP A 316 -0.16 -24.44 -3.56
C ASP A 316 -0.51 -23.47 -2.43
N VAL A 317 0.05 -23.71 -1.24
CA VAL A 317 -0.19 -22.88 -0.04
C VAL A 317 0.52 -21.53 -0.17
N ILE A 318 1.71 -21.50 -0.78
CA ILE A 318 2.51 -20.28 -0.92
C ILE A 318 1.92 -19.37 -2.00
N GLU A 319 1.44 -19.93 -3.11
CA GLU A 319 0.71 -19.18 -4.14
C GLU A 319 -0.58 -18.57 -3.56
N ASP A 320 -1.41 -19.35 -2.85
CA ASP A 320 -2.58 -18.87 -2.09
C ASP A 320 -2.25 -17.65 -1.19
N ILE A 321 -1.13 -17.69 -0.46
CA ILE A 321 -0.74 -16.65 0.51
C ILE A 321 -0.19 -15.39 -0.20
N THR A 322 0.57 -15.57 -1.28
CA THR A 322 1.45 -14.51 -1.81
C THR A 322 1.05 -13.94 -3.16
N GLY A 323 0.18 -14.62 -3.92
CA GLY A 323 -0.13 -14.25 -5.31
C GLY A 323 1.05 -14.40 -6.27
N ILE A 324 2.11 -15.09 -5.87
CA ILE A 324 3.27 -15.44 -6.71
C ILE A 324 2.98 -16.81 -7.35
N ALA A 325 2.92 -16.86 -8.68
CA ALA A 325 2.62 -18.08 -9.41
C ALA A 325 3.63 -19.21 -9.12
N ASP A 326 3.16 -20.46 -9.12
CA ASP A 326 4.00 -21.65 -8.92
C ASP A 326 5.19 -21.70 -9.90
N GLU A 327 4.98 -21.30 -11.15
CA GLU A 327 5.98 -21.16 -12.20
C GLU A 327 7.16 -20.24 -11.83
N ALA A 328 6.90 -19.16 -11.09
CA ALA A 328 7.92 -18.25 -10.57
C ALA A 328 8.57 -18.82 -9.29
N LEU A 329 7.76 -19.38 -8.39
CA LEU A 329 8.24 -19.98 -7.13
C LEU A 329 9.18 -21.17 -7.38
N LEU A 330 8.92 -21.97 -8.41
CA LEU A 330 9.66 -23.19 -8.76
C LEU A 330 10.70 -23.00 -9.88
N HIS A 331 10.91 -21.77 -10.37
CA HIS A 331 11.84 -21.43 -11.46
C HIS A 331 11.54 -22.18 -12.78
N LEU A 332 10.26 -22.39 -13.09
CA LEU A 332 9.82 -22.98 -14.38
C LEU A 332 9.83 -21.95 -15.52
N LYS A 333 9.78 -20.66 -15.17
CA LYS A 333 9.89 -19.50 -16.05
C LYS A 333 10.93 -18.52 -15.53
N SER A 334 11.48 -17.67 -16.41
CA SER A 334 12.27 -16.52 -15.98
C SER A 334 11.39 -15.48 -15.28
N LEU A 335 11.96 -14.69 -14.37
CA LEU A 335 11.25 -13.53 -13.80
C LEU A 335 10.85 -12.51 -14.88
N ASP A 336 11.53 -12.48 -16.02
CA ASP A 336 11.22 -11.59 -17.13
C ASP A 336 10.07 -12.05 -18.04
N GLU A 337 9.54 -13.26 -17.82
CA GLU A 337 8.25 -13.67 -18.37
C GLU A 337 7.06 -13.12 -17.57
N PHE A 338 7.31 -12.58 -16.36
CA PHE A 338 6.33 -11.91 -15.53
C PHE A 338 6.46 -10.39 -15.69
N SER A 339 5.29 -9.74 -15.83
CA SER A 339 5.24 -8.30 -16.06
C SER A 339 5.81 -7.51 -14.88
N VAL A 340 6.21 -6.27 -15.12
CA VAL A 340 6.61 -5.34 -14.06
C VAL A 340 5.47 -5.16 -13.05
N ALA A 341 4.24 -5.03 -13.52
CA ALA A 341 3.04 -5.00 -12.68
C ALA A 341 2.94 -6.22 -11.74
N GLN A 342 3.15 -7.43 -12.27
CA GLN A 342 3.14 -8.67 -11.49
C GLN A 342 4.25 -8.69 -10.44
N ARG A 343 5.50 -8.45 -10.86
CA ARG A 343 6.66 -8.44 -9.97
C ARG A 343 6.55 -7.39 -8.85
N LEU A 344 5.96 -6.23 -9.13
CA LEU A 344 5.64 -5.23 -8.12
C LEU A 344 4.46 -5.65 -7.21
N SER A 345 3.41 -6.28 -7.76
CA SER A 345 2.24 -6.73 -6.99
C SER A 345 2.61 -7.73 -5.88
N TRP A 346 3.64 -8.56 -6.09
CA TRP A 346 4.17 -9.49 -5.09
C TRP A 346 4.69 -8.78 -3.81
N ALA A 347 5.02 -7.50 -3.91
CA ALA A 347 5.47 -6.67 -2.79
C ALA A 347 4.35 -5.78 -2.19
N ALA A 348 3.18 -5.70 -2.83
CA ALA A 348 2.12 -4.75 -2.48
C ALA A 348 1.43 -4.99 -1.12
N GLN A 349 1.56 -6.20 -0.55
CA GLN A 349 1.10 -6.53 0.80
C GLN A 349 2.25 -6.77 1.79
N ARG A 350 3.43 -6.17 1.54
CA ARG A 350 4.62 -6.32 2.38
C ARG A 350 5.07 -5.01 3.00
N GLU A 351 5.46 -5.09 4.27
CA GLU A 351 5.83 -4.01 5.16
C GLU A 351 7.34 -4.00 5.39
N THR A 352 7.91 -2.80 5.63
CA THR A 352 9.34 -2.62 5.85
C THR A 352 9.62 -1.56 6.92
N THR A 353 10.52 -1.87 7.86
CA THR A 353 10.91 -0.98 8.97
C THR A 353 11.56 0.32 8.51
N ARG A 354 12.16 0.35 7.32
CA ARG A 354 12.59 1.57 6.62
C ARG A 354 11.79 1.70 5.34
N VAL A 355 11.26 2.89 5.07
CA VAL A 355 10.44 3.14 3.87
C VAL A 355 11.22 2.91 2.58
N GLU A 356 12.55 3.08 2.57
CA GLU A 356 13.38 2.82 1.40
C GLU A 356 13.50 1.33 1.04
N ASP A 357 13.30 0.43 2.00
CA ASP A 357 13.38 -1.00 1.75
C ASP A 357 12.22 -1.51 0.89
N HIS A 358 11.10 -0.77 0.77
CA HIS A 358 10.08 -1.03 -0.26
C HIS A 358 10.65 -0.99 -1.69
N ALA A 359 11.76 -0.27 -1.90
CA ALA A 359 12.51 -0.27 -3.15
C ALA A 359 13.69 -1.27 -3.10
N TYR A 360 14.49 -1.22 -2.03
CA TYR A 360 15.74 -1.98 -1.97
C TYR A 360 15.53 -3.50 -1.83
N SER A 361 14.39 -3.94 -1.29
CA SER A 361 14.01 -5.36 -1.27
C SER A 361 13.62 -5.94 -2.64
N LEU A 362 13.52 -5.11 -3.69
CA LEU A 362 13.09 -5.50 -5.03
C LEU A 362 14.22 -5.49 -6.08
N LEU A 363 15.41 -5.01 -5.73
CA LEU A 363 16.52 -4.80 -6.69
C LEU A 363 16.81 -6.02 -7.57
N GLY A 364 17.01 -7.20 -6.97
CA GLY A 364 17.27 -8.43 -7.71
C GLY A 364 16.04 -9.10 -8.34
N ILE A 365 14.81 -8.68 -8.00
CA ILE A 365 13.59 -9.11 -8.70
C ILE A 365 13.51 -8.48 -10.11
N PHE A 366 14.24 -7.37 -10.33
CA PHE A 366 14.28 -6.60 -11.57
C PHE A 366 15.68 -6.52 -12.23
N ASP A 367 16.68 -7.22 -11.70
CA ASP A 367 18.10 -7.11 -12.11
C ASP A 367 18.60 -5.65 -12.13
N ILE A 368 18.31 -4.91 -11.05
CA ILE A 368 18.69 -3.52 -10.87
C ILE A 368 19.77 -3.39 -9.81
N ASN A 369 20.83 -2.65 -10.15
CA ASN A 369 21.79 -2.13 -9.18
C ASN A 369 21.67 -0.61 -9.12
N MET A 370 21.60 -0.06 -7.90
CA MET A 370 21.52 1.37 -7.64
C MET A 370 22.06 1.71 -6.23
N THR A 371 22.57 2.93 -6.06
CA THR A 371 23.08 3.42 -4.78
C THR A 371 21.97 3.49 -3.73
N THR A 372 22.16 2.80 -2.61
CA THR A 372 21.26 2.83 -1.45
C THR A 372 21.47 4.11 -0.64
N LEU A 373 20.43 4.93 -0.50
CA LEU A 373 20.43 6.23 0.17
C LEU A 373 19.33 6.25 1.24
N TYR A 374 19.59 5.66 2.40
CA TYR A 374 18.68 5.75 3.54
C TYR A 374 18.53 7.21 4.01
N GLY A 375 17.30 7.65 4.24
CA GLY A 375 16.93 9.05 4.42
C GLY A 375 16.41 9.72 3.14
N GLU A 376 16.29 9.01 2.01
CA GLU A 376 15.65 9.56 0.81
C GLU A 376 14.12 9.44 0.81
N GLY A 377 13.55 8.58 1.66
CA GLY A 377 12.10 8.35 1.75
C GLY A 377 11.52 7.60 0.55
N LEU A 378 10.25 7.87 0.23
CA LEU A 378 9.54 7.29 -0.94
C LEU A 378 10.21 7.57 -2.30
N ARG A 379 11.18 8.50 -2.37
CA ARG A 379 12.00 8.75 -3.57
C ARG A 379 12.78 7.50 -4.02
N SER A 380 13.11 6.59 -3.10
CA SER A 380 13.70 5.28 -3.40
C SER A 380 12.83 4.44 -4.34
N PHE A 381 11.53 4.31 -4.06
CA PHE A 381 10.57 3.55 -4.87
C PHE A 381 10.32 4.21 -6.22
N ARG A 382 10.37 5.55 -6.27
CA ARG A 382 10.40 6.28 -7.55
C ARG A 382 11.68 5.97 -8.34
N ARG A 383 12.87 6.07 -7.73
CA ARG A 383 14.16 5.76 -8.40
C ARG A 383 14.20 4.32 -8.93
N LEU A 384 13.62 3.36 -8.20
CA LEU A 384 13.44 1.99 -8.67
C LEU A 384 12.60 1.96 -9.95
N GLN A 385 11.42 2.59 -9.97
CA GLN A 385 10.58 2.64 -11.17
C GLN A 385 11.29 3.32 -12.36
N GLU A 386 12.09 4.36 -12.11
CA GLU A 386 12.90 5.03 -13.15
C GLU A 386 14.01 4.13 -13.70
N GLU A 387 14.66 3.30 -12.87
CA GLU A 387 15.61 2.27 -13.33
C GLU A 387 14.92 1.09 -14.04
N ILE A 388 13.74 0.67 -13.59
CA ILE A 388 12.92 -0.33 -14.31
C ILE A 388 12.59 0.20 -15.71
N MET A 389 12.10 1.43 -15.83
CA MET A 389 11.80 2.06 -17.13
C MET A 389 13.05 2.18 -18.03
N ARG A 390 14.24 2.40 -17.45
CA ARG A 390 15.50 2.45 -18.20
C ARG A 390 15.93 1.08 -18.76
N ARG A 391 15.57 -0.04 -18.10
CA ARG A 391 16.05 -1.40 -18.46
C ARG A 391 14.99 -2.28 -19.13
N VAL A 392 13.72 -2.12 -18.76
CA VAL A 392 12.62 -3.03 -19.11
C VAL A 392 11.57 -2.28 -19.94
N PRO A 393 11.35 -2.62 -21.23
CA PRO A 393 10.41 -1.94 -22.12
C PRO A 393 8.95 -2.38 -21.90
N ASP A 394 8.53 -2.54 -20.64
CA ASP A 394 7.20 -3.00 -20.24
C ASP A 394 6.34 -1.82 -19.73
N GLN A 395 5.20 -1.58 -20.38
CA GLN A 395 4.25 -0.52 -20.01
C GLN A 395 3.30 -0.92 -18.88
N SER A 396 3.34 -2.17 -18.40
CA SER A 396 2.57 -2.61 -17.23
C SER A 396 2.95 -1.87 -15.94
N ILE A 397 4.14 -1.23 -15.88
CA ILE A 397 4.52 -0.34 -14.78
C ILE A 397 3.51 0.80 -14.54
N PHE A 398 2.77 1.20 -15.58
CA PHE A 398 1.71 2.21 -15.50
C PHE A 398 0.32 1.63 -15.24
N ALA A 399 0.17 0.30 -15.16
CA ALA A 399 -1.10 -0.40 -14.97
C ALA A 399 -1.40 -0.66 -13.49
N TRP A 400 -1.42 0.42 -12.69
CA TRP A 400 -1.82 0.40 -11.29
C TRP A 400 -3.21 1.02 -11.06
N GLY A 401 -3.77 0.79 -9.86
CA GLY A 401 -5.14 1.18 -9.52
C GLY A 401 -6.16 0.07 -9.78
N ARG A 402 -7.43 0.44 -9.98
CA ARG A 402 -8.51 -0.54 -10.30
C ARG A 402 -8.74 -0.64 -11.80
N VAL A 403 -8.82 -1.88 -12.30
CA VAL A 403 -9.34 -2.20 -13.64
C VAL A 403 -10.86 -2.27 -13.59
N TRP A 404 -11.54 -1.62 -14.54
CA TRP A 404 -12.98 -1.78 -14.71
C TRP A 404 -13.31 -3.12 -15.36
N MET A 405 -13.52 -4.13 -14.52
CA MET A 405 -13.95 -5.46 -14.93
C MET A 405 -15.47 -5.47 -15.14
N ILE A 406 -15.92 -5.71 -16.37
CA ILE A 406 -17.34 -5.93 -16.72
C ILE A 406 -17.57 -7.45 -16.76
N PRO A 407 -18.37 -8.05 -15.85
CA PRO A 407 -18.68 -9.47 -15.89
C PRO A 407 -19.39 -9.85 -17.21
N GLU A 408 -19.12 -11.02 -17.79
CA GLU A 408 -19.69 -11.37 -19.11
C GLU A 408 -21.23 -11.44 -19.12
N ASN A 409 -21.85 -11.78 -17.98
CA ASN A 409 -23.30 -11.77 -17.80
C ASN A 409 -23.91 -10.35 -17.80
N SER A 410 -23.08 -9.30 -17.72
CA SER A 410 -23.49 -7.90 -17.63
C SER A 410 -23.73 -7.21 -18.98
N ARG A 411 -23.79 -7.94 -20.10
CA ARG A 411 -24.08 -7.36 -21.44
C ARG A 411 -25.40 -6.56 -21.49
N TYR A 412 -26.37 -6.87 -20.62
CA TYR A 412 -27.60 -6.10 -20.46
C TYR A 412 -27.47 -4.82 -19.61
N LEU A 413 -26.45 -4.70 -18.75
CA LEU A 413 -26.27 -3.54 -17.86
C LEU A 413 -25.71 -2.32 -18.61
N VAL A 414 -25.00 -2.53 -19.72
CA VAL A 414 -24.26 -1.48 -20.45
C VAL A 414 -25.17 -0.34 -20.92
N HIS A 415 -26.43 -0.63 -21.26
CA HIS A 415 -27.40 0.36 -21.71
C HIS A 415 -27.87 1.35 -20.62
N HIS A 416 -27.52 1.14 -19.35
CA HIS A 416 -27.97 1.95 -18.19
C HIS A 416 -26.82 2.47 -17.31
N LEU A 417 -25.61 2.53 -17.87
CA LEU A 417 -24.44 3.14 -17.23
C LEU A 417 -24.34 4.64 -17.52
N SER A 418 -23.86 5.40 -16.55
CA SER A 418 -23.26 6.72 -16.79
C SER A 418 -21.94 6.85 -16.05
N LEU A 419 -20.90 7.29 -16.78
CA LEU A 419 -19.55 7.47 -16.27
C LEU A 419 -19.39 8.90 -15.73
N GLN A 420 -18.56 9.06 -14.70
CA GLN A 420 -18.15 10.35 -14.16
C GLN A 420 -16.63 10.39 -14.12
N ALA A 421 -16.04 11.27 -14.92
CA ALA A 421 -14.60 11.50 -14.98
C ALA A 421 -14.22 12.53 -13.91
N ASN A 422 -13.51 12.06 -12.87
CA ASN A 422 -13.27 12.84 -11.65
C ASN A 422 -11.82 13.34 -11.55
N ALA A 423 -11.68 14.59 -11.11
CA ALA A 423 -10.43 15.11 -10.60
C ALA A 423 -9.97 14.25 -9.40
N VAL A 424 -8.75 13.72 -9.48
CA VAL A 424 -8.10 12.99 -8.39
C VAL A 424 -7.02 13.89 -7.77
N ASP A 425 -6.84 13.76 -6.46
CA ASP A 425 -5.86 14.45 -5.61
C ASP A 425 -4.47 14.62 -6.25
N ASP A 426 -3.81 15.76 -6.00
CA ASP A 426 -2.50 16.18 -6.50
C ASP A 426 -1.44 15.04 -6.47
N MET A 427 -1.47 14.18 -5.44
CA MET A 427 -0.51 13.09 -5.29
C MET A 427 -0.67 11.93 -6.31
N LEU A 428 -1.83 11.82 -6.96
CA LEU A 428 -2.19 10.69 -7.82
C LEU A 428 -2.10 10.98 -9.32
N GLU A 429 -1.69 12.19 -9.70
CA GLU A 429 -1.62 12.59 -11.10
C GLU A 429 -0.45 11.97 -11.89
N SER A 430 0.55 11.39 -11.24
CA SER A 430 1.69 10.80 -11.97
C SER A 430 1.34 9.47 -12.62
N MET A 431 1.96 9.17 -13.78
CA MET A 431 1.98 7.82 -14.35
C MET A 431 2.72 6.82 -13.44
N ILE A 432 3.77 7.28 -12.76
CA ILE A 432 4.56 6.49 -11.79
C ILE A 432 3.72 6.20 -10.55
N ALA A 433 3.78 4.98 -10.00
CA ALA A 433 3.04 4.61 -8.80
C ALA A 433 3.59 5.34 -7.57
N PRO A 434 2.76 5.99 -6.72
CA PRO A 434 3.25 6.68 -5.52
C PRO A 434 3.89 5.73 -4.50
N ASN A 435 3.29 4.54 -4.32
CA ASN A 435 3.80 3.45 -3.49
C ASN A 435 3.25 2.10 -3.98
N LEU A 436 3.73 0.99 -3.40
CA LEU A 436 3.40 -0.37 -3.82
C LEU A 436 1.92 -0.75 -3.65
N SER A 437 1.16 -0.12 -2.74
CA SER A 437 -0.24 -0.52 -2.45
C SER A 437 -1.16 -0.37 -3.66
N PHE A 438 -0.87 0.59 -4.55
CA PHE A 438 -1.60 0.80 -5.82
C PHE A 438 -1.45 -0.36 -6.81
N LEU A 439 -0.45 -1.22 -6.63
CA LEU A 439 -0.19 -2.41 -7.45
C LEU A 439 -0.76 -3.71 -6.84
N SER A 440 -1.48 -3.62 -5.72
CA SER A 440 -2.11 -4.76 -5.03
C SER A 440 -3.05 -5.59 -5.91
N ASN A 441 -3.70 -4.97 -6.90
CA ASN A 441 -4.62 -5.64 -7.83
C ASN A 441 -3.95 -6.01 -9.17
N ALA A 442 -2.63 -5.82 -9.31
CA ALA A 442 -1.93 -5.88 -10.59
C ALA A 442 -1.36 -7.28 -10.93
N CYS A 443 -1.59 -8.29 -10.09
CA CYS A 443 -1.14 -9.68 -10.31
C CYS A 443 -1.72 -10.34 -11.57
N GLY A 444 -2.90 -9.89 -12.03
CA GLY A 444 -3.49 -10.32 -13.30
C GLY A 444 -2.96 -9.59 -14.54
N VAL A 445 -2.18 -8.51 -14.40
CA VAL A 445 -1.71 -7.71 -15.54
C VAL A 445 -0.55 -8.38 -16.25
N ARG A 446 -0.68 -8.63 -17.55
CA ARG A 446 0.36 -9.23 -18.40
C ARG A 446 0.90 -8.22 -19.40
N ALA A 447 2.22 -8.21 -19.58
CA ALA A 447 2.86 -7.42 -20.64
C ALA A 447 2.47 -7.97 -22.03
N VAL A 448 2.23 -7.09 -22.99
CA VAL A 448 1.93 -7.46 -24.38
C VAL A 448 3.10 -6.99 -25.27
N PRO A 449 3.79 -7.90 -25.97
CA PRO A 449 4.96 -7.55 -26.78
C PRO A 449 4.67 -6.43 -27.80
N HIS A 450 5.63 -5.54 -28.05
CA HIS A 450 5.43 -4.35 -28.91
C HIS A 450 4.86 -4.69 -30.30
N ALA A 451 5.37 -5.74 -30.94
CA ALA A 451 4.86 -6.22 -32.24
C ALA A 451 3.39 -6.68 -32.19
N GLU A 452 2.94 -7.22 -31.04
CA GLU A 452 1.56 -7.61 -30.80
C GLU A 452 0.66 -6.38 -30.57
N VAL A 453 1.14 -5.38 -29.82
CA VAL A 453 0.44 -4.09 -29.66
C VAL A 453 0.27 -3.41 -31.03
N TYR A 454 1.34 -3.33 -31.82
CA TYR A 454 1.31 -2.79 -33.19
C TYR A 454 0.28 -3.50 -34.06
N ARG A 455 0.26 -4.84 -34.05
CA ARG A 455 -0.67 -5.69 -34.81
C ARG A 455 -2.13 -5.50 -34.39
N ARG A 456 -2.41 -5.23 -33.11
CA ARG A 456 -3.76 -4.95 -32.58
C ARG A 456 -4.24 -3.55 -32.96
N LEU A 457 -3.41 -2.53 -32.77
CA LEU A 457 -3.79 -1.13 -33.01
C LEU A 457 -3.87 -0.80 -34.51
N GLN A 458 -2.95 -1.35 -35.33
CA GLN A 458 -2.84 -1.13 -36.78
C GLN A 458 -2.62 0.36 -37.15
N LEU A 459 -1.75 1.04 -36.40
CA LEU A 459 -1.34 2.41 -36.67
C LEU A 459 -0.31 2.46 -37.81
N PRO A 460 -0.23 3.56 -38.60
CA PRO A 460 0.81 3.72 -39.62
C PRO A 460 2.23 3.67 -39.05
N GLN A 461 2.40 4.18 -37.82
CA GLN A 461 3.63 4.12 -37.05
C GLN A 461 3.31 3.94 -35.56
N LEU A 462 4.12 3.12 -34.88
CA LEU A 462 4.15 3.01 -33.42
C LEU A 462 5.59 2.74 -33.02
N PRO A 463 6.36 3.73 -32.52
CA PRO A 463 7.73 3.49 -32.07
C PRO A 463 7.73 2.53 -30.88
N ALA A 464 8.88 1.89 -30.63
CA ALA A 464 9.11 1.21 -29.36
C ALA A 464 9.03 2.22 -28.21
N ALA A 465 8.60 1.77 -27.02
CA ALA A 465 8.54 2.63 -25.84
C ALA A 465 9.95 3.16 -25.52
N GLN A 466 10.08 4.48 -25.43
CA GLN A 466 11.29 5.18 -25.02
C GLN A 466 10.94 6.13 -23.88
N TYR A 467 11.82 6.16 -22.87
CA TYR A 467 11.66 6.95 -21.67
C TYR A 467 12.89 7.85 -21.53
N ILE A 468 12.76 9.11 -21.92
CA ILE A 468 13.86 10.06 -21.99
C ILE A 468 13.78 10.97 -20.75
N PRO A 469 14.74 10.91 -19.80
CA PRO A 469 14.77 11.82 -18.67
C PRO A 469 15.10 13.25 -19.12
N THR A 470 14.28 14.22 -18.72
CA THR A 470 14.46 15.65 -19.02
C THR A 470 14.24 16.50 -17.77
N PRO A 471 14.63 17.80 -17.77
CA PRO A 471 14.30 18.71 -16.67
C PRO A 471 12.80 18.90 -16.40
N HIS A 472 11.92 18.55 -17.36
CA HIS A 472 10.46 18.65 -17.21
C HIS A 472 9.83 17.37 -16.66
N GLY A 473 10.47 16.22 -16.84
CA GLY A 473 9.86 14.91 -16.60
C GLY A 473 10.48 13.82 -17.45
N ILE A 474 9.88 12.64 -17.42
CA ILE A 474 10.22 11.59 -18.37
C ILE A 474 9.36 11.82 -19.62
N GLN A 475 10.01 12.18 -20.72
CA GLN A 475 9.35 12.26 -22.02
C GLN A 475 9.14 10.85 -22.58
N MET A 476 7.95 10.57 -23.09
CA MET A 476 7.63 9.36 -23.85
C MET A 476 6.67 9.66 -25.00
N GLN A 477 6.57 8.73 -25.97
CA GLN A 477 5.45 8.72 -26.92
C GLN A 477 4.43 7.66 -26.49
N ILE A 478 3.15 8.02 -26.51
CA ILE A 478 2.05 7.13 -26.10
C ILE A 478 0.84 7.29 -27.03
N PRO A 479 0.24 6.18 -27.52
CA PRO A 479 -1.03 6.23 -28.23
C PRO A 479 -2.17 6.54 -27.25
N VAL A 480 -3.01 7.52 -27.57
CA VAL A 480 -4.17 7.94 -26.77
C VAL A 480 -5.45 7.92 -27.62
N ILE A 481 -6.59 7.68 -26.98
CA ILE A 481 -7.92 7.89 -27.58
C ILE A 481 -8.68 8.90 -26.72
N SER A 482 -9.36 9.86 -27.35
CA SER A 482 -10.24 10.80 -26.65
C SER A 482 -11.36 10.06 -25.89
N LEU A 483 -11.51 10.33 -24.59
CA LEU A 483 -12.48 9.65 -23.73
C LEU A 483 -13.94 9.75 -24.26
N PRO A 484 -14.44 10.92 -24.72
CA PRO A 484 -15.71 11.02 -25.43
C PRO A 484 -15.87 10.05 -26.61
N HIS A 485 -14.80 9.79 -27.38
CA HIS A 485 -14.85 8.94 -28.56
C HIS A 485 -14.83 7.43 -28.22
N CYS A 486 -14.22 7.05 -27.10
CA CYS A 486 -14.33 5.68 -26.57
C CYS A 486 -15.78 5.34 -26.19
N PHE A 487 -16.48 6.30 -25.59
CA PHE A 487 -17.75 6.12 -24.88
C PHE A 487 -18.93 6.86 -25.53
N ALA A 488 -18.93 7.02 -26.86
CA ALA A 488 -19.95 7.80 -27.58
C ALA A 488 -21.41 7.32 -27.34
N ASP A 489 -21.63 6.05 -27.01
CA ASP A 489 -22.94 5.46 -26.71
C ASP A 489 -23.30 5.50 -25.21
N THR A 490 -22.54 6.23 -24.38
CA THR A 490 -22.66 6.25 -22.91
C THR A 490 -22.62 7.68 -22.40
N ALA A 491 -23.49 8.02 -21.43
CA ALA A 491 -23.46 9.34 -20.81
C ALA A 491 -22.18 9.47 -19.96
N VAL A 492 -21.25 10.33 -20.37
CA VAL A 492 -20.04 10.67 -19.61
C VAL A 492 -20.16 12.09 -19.08
N TRP A 493 -20.12 12.23 -17.76
CA TRP A 493 -20.03 13.49 -17.03
C TRP A 493 -18.56 13.77 -16.69
N TYR A 494 -18.21 15.04 -16.58
CA TYR A 494 -16.85 15.52 -16.32
C TYR A 494 -16.91 16.52 -15.17
N THR A 495 -15.91 16.58 -14.30
CA THR A 495 -15.81 17.69 -13.34
C THR A 495 -15.66 19.03 -14.07
N GLU A 496 -16.35 20.07 -13.60
CA GLU A 496 -16.37 21.39 -14.26
C GLU A 496 -14.97 22.04 -14.37
N GLU A 497 -14.02 21.56 -13.57
CA GLU A 497 -12.62 21.97 -13.51
C GLU A 497 -11.79 21.57 -14.75
N ILE A 498 -12.12 20.47 -15.44
CA ILE A 498 -11.27 19.90 -16.52
C ILE A 498 -12.09 19.74 -17.81
N PRO A 499 -11.88 20.61 -18.83
CA PRO A 499 -12.66 20.59 -20.07
C PRO A 499 -12.65 19.25 -20.80
N GLN A 500 -13.84 18.80 -21.22
CA GLN A 500 -14.10 17.56 -21.96
C GLN A 500 -13.05 17.15 -23.03
N PRO A 501 -12.58 18.02 -23.96
CA PRO A 501 -11.62 17.62 -24.99
C PRO A 501 -10.21 17.28 -24.47
N GLN A 502 -9.91 17.53 -23.20
CA GLN A 502 -8.62 17.23 -22.58
C GLN A 502 -8.56 15.80 -21.99
N TRP A 503 -9.66 15.05 -21.98
CA TRP A 503 -9.74 13.71 -21.41
C TRP A 503 -9.44 12.59 -22.41
N TYR A 504 -8.61 11.64 -22.00
CA TYR A 504 -8.10 10.56 -22.84
C TYR A 504 -8.04 9.21 -22.09
N LEU A 505 -8.02 8.13 -22.85
CA LEU A 505 -7.46 6.84 -22.44
C LEU A 505 -6.09 6.66 -23.12
N ALA A 506 -5.03 6.60 -22.34
CA ALA A 506 -3.68 6.27 -22.82
C ALA A 506 -3.53 4.75 -22.92
N ILE A 507 -3.32 4.23 -24.12
CA ILE A 507 -3.25 2.78 -24.36
C ILE A 507 -1.89 2.26 -23.91
N LEU A 508 -1.91 1.31 -22.97
CA LEU A 508 -0.73 0.61 -22.47
C LEU A 508 -0.53 -0.71 -23.23
N GLY A 509 0.73 -1.08 -23.44
CA GLY A 509 1.16 -2.40 -23.94
C GLY A 509 1.01 -3.53 -22.93
N CYS A 510 -0.15 -3.65 -22.29
CA CYS A 510 -0.47 -4.70 -21.33
C CYS A 510 -1.98 -5.04 -21.36
N GLU A 511 -2.35 -6.25 -20.93
CA GLU A 511 -3.73 -6.75 -20.82
C GLU A 511 -3.99 -7.37 -19.44
N HIS A 512 -5.25 -7.58 -19.07
CA HIS A 512 -5.60 -8.34 -17.86
C HIS A 512 -5.82 -9.82 -18.19
N SER A 513 -5.36 -10.73 -17.32
CA SER A 513 -5.41 -12.19 -17.51
C SER A 513 -6.81 -12.75 -17.76
N GLU A 514 -7.83 -12.14 -17.14
CA GLU A 514 -9.25 -12.47 -17.30
C GLU A 514 -9.89 -11.85 -18.57
N LEU A 515 -9.22 -10.89 -19.21
CA LEU A 515 -9.69 -10.20 -20.43
C LEU A 515 -8.63 -10.27 -21.55
N PRO A 516 -8.22 -11.48 -21.97
CA PRO A 516 -7.15 -11.67 -22.95
C PRO A 516 -7.51 -11.01 -24.30
N GLY A 517 -6.54 -10.35 -24.91
CA GLY A 517 -6.73 -9.58 -26.14
C GLY A 517 -7.20 -8.13 -25.96
N ALA A 518 -7.70 -7.74 -24.77
CA ALA A 518 -8.08 -6.37 -24.48
C ALA A 518 -6.90 -5.59 -23.85
N LEU A 519 -6.40 -4.57 -24.54
CA LEU A 519 -5.32 -3.72 -24.02
C LEU A 519 -5.85 -2.80 -22.92
N LEU A 520 -5.07 -2.49 -21.90
CA LEU A 520 -5.49 -1.57 -20.83
C LEU A 520 -5.29 -0.12 -21.26
N GLY A 521 -6.38 0.66 -21.31
CA GLY A 521 -6.37 2.11 -21.45
C GLY A 521 -6.38 2.78 -20.09
N ARG A 522 -5.35 3.55 -19.75
CA ARG A 522 -5.30 4.32 -18.50
C ARG A 522 -6.00 5.66 -18.63
N VAL A 523 -6.82 5.99 -17.63
CA VAL A 523 -7.59 7.24 -17.59
C VAL A 523 -6.65 8.41 -17.26
N CYS A 524 -6.63 9.41 -18.14
CA CYS A 524 -5.77 10.59 -17.99
C CYS A 524 -6.39 11.84 -18.61
N TYR A 525 -5.91 13.02 -18.19
CA TYR A 525 -6.10 14.25 -18.93
C TYR A 525 -4.75 14.81 -19.41
N ILE A 526 -4.78 15.49 -20.56
CA ILE A 526 -3.62 16.13 -21.20
C ILE A 526 -4.05 17.55 -21.58
N PRO A 527 -3.69 18.58 -20.79
CA PRO A 527 -4.04 19.95 -21.10
C PRO A 527 -3.22 20.46 -22.31
N PRO A 528 -3.79 21.37 -23.13
CA PRO A 528 -3.03 22.05 -24.17
C PRO A 528 -1.94 22.92 -23.56
N SER A 529 -0.81 23.08 -24.24
CA SER A 529 0.37 23.77 -23.73
C SER A 529 0.98 24.70 -24.77
N ASP A 530 0.90 26.01 -24.52
CA ASP A 530 1.48 27.06 -25.39
C ASP A 530 3.01 26.94 -25.49
N SER A 531 3.65 26.24 -24.55
CA SER A 531 5.08 25.95 -24.54
C SER A 531 5.50 24.74 -25.40
N GLY A 532 4.54 23.98 -25.94
CA GLY A 532 4.79 22.70 -26.62
C GLY A 532 5.12 21.53 -25.69
N VAL A 533 5.15 21.74 -24.37
CA VAL A 533 5.38 20.72 -23.35
C VAL A 533 4.03 20.22 -22.83
N GLU A 534 3.49 19.15 -23.42
CA GLU A 534 2.26 18.49 -22.97
C GLU A 534 2.57 17.52 -21.81
N TYR A 535 1.97 17.73 -20.65
CA TYR A 535 2.05 16.81 -19.51
C TYR A 535 0.86 15.84 -19.52
N LEU A 536 1.09 14.58 -19.11
CA LEU A 536 0.02 13.60 -18.93
C LEU A 536 -0.23 13.37 -17.45
N TYR A 537 -1.45 13.70 -17.03
CA TYR A 537 -1.91 13.61 -15.65
C TYR A 537 -2.96 12.50 -15.50
N CYS A 538 -2.79 11.61 -14.54
CA CYS A 538 -3.63 10.44 -14.35
C CYS A 538 -4.85 10.74 -13.47
N LYS A 539 -5.98 10.12 -13.80
CA LYS A 539 -7.27 10.36 -13.14
C LYS A 539 -8.07 9.05 -13.03
N ASN A 540 -9.28 9.11 -12.47
CA ASN A 540 -10.17 7.97 -12.29
C ASN A 540 -11.53 8.19 -12.97
N LEU A 541 -12.17 7.09 -13.35
CA LEU A 541 -13.59 7.02 -13.67
C LEU A 541 -14.36 6.45 -12.48
N ASP A 542 -15.47 7.09 -12.16
CA ASP A 542 -16.51 6.55 -11.30
C ASP A 542 -17.72 6.17 -12.16
N ILE A 543 -18.46 5.14 -11.76
CA ILE A 543 -19.45 4.45 -12.60
C ILE A 543 -20.77 4.34 -11.84
N HIS A 544 -21.76 5.08 -12.33
CA HIS A 544 -23.14 5.01 -11.85
C HIS A 544 -23.94 4.02 -12.70
N HIS A 545 -24.78 3.21 -12.06
CA HIS A 545 -25.72 2.31 -12.71
C HIS A 545 -27.09 2.47 -12.04
N ARG A 546 -28.18 2.51 -12.83
CA ARG A 546 -29.54 2.82 -12.30
C ARG A 546 -29.95 1.99 -11.08
N ASP A 547 -29.60 0.69 -11.07
CA ASP A 547 -30.05 -0.27 -10.07
C ASP A 547 -28.98 -0.64 -9.01
N TYR A 548 -27.80 0.01 -9.01
CA TYR A 548 -26.69 -0.31 -8.10
C TYR A 548 -26.00 0.94 -7.53
N SER A 549 -25.37 0.79 -6.36
CA SER A 549 -24.52 1.82 -5.77
C SER A 549 -23.36 2.21 -6.68
N LEU A 550 -22.97 3.49 -6.64
CA LEU A 550 -21.78 4.03 -7.31
C LEU A 550 -20.54 3.15 -7.10
N LEU A 551 -19.89 2.76 -8.20
CA LEU A 551 -18.61 2.06 -8.19
C LEU A 551 -17.51 3.05 -8.56
N SER A 552 -16.62 3.37 -7.62
CA SER A 552 -15.62 4.44 -7.78
C SER A 552 -14.16 3.95 -7.87
N GLY A 553 -13.31 4.82 -8.42
CA GLY A 553 -11.85 4.70 -8.41
C GLY A 553 -11.26 3.83 -9.52
N PHE A 554 -11.87 3.74 -10.70
CA PHE A 554 -11.32 2.98 -11.82
C PHE A 554 -10.29 3.78 -12.62
N SER A 555 -9.02 3.38 -12.50
CA SER A 555 -7.88 4.02 -13.18
C SER A 555 -7.62 3.43 -14.58
N LEU A 556 -8.12 2.21 -14.83
CA LEU A 556 -7.81 1.41 -16.02
C LEU A 556 -9.09 0.84 -16.67
N VAL A 557 -9.19 0.97 -17.99
CA VAL A 557 -10.32 0.54 -18.82
C VAL A 557 -9.86 -0.51 -19.83
N PRO A 558 -10.47 -1.71 -19.88
CA PRO A 558 -10.19 -2.70 -20.93
C PRO A 558 -10.67 -2.26 -22.31
N LEU A 559 -9.73 -2.08 -23.25
CA LEU A 559 -9.97 -1.75 -24.64
C LEU A 559 -10.03 -3.03 -25.48
N SER A 560 -11.24 -3.57 -25.65
CA SER A 560 -11.47 -4.76 -26.48
C SER A 560 -11.09 -4.51 -27.96
N PRO A 561 -10.81 -5.57 -28.75
CA PRO A 561 -10.55 -5.44 -30.18
C PRO A 561 -11.65 -4.68 -30.95
N THR A 562 -12.91 -4.77 -30.50
CA THR A 562 -14.04 -4.03 -31.08
C THR A 562 -13.96 -2.53 -30.79
N ILE A 563 -13.59 -2.14 -29.57
CA ILE A 563 -13.38 -0.73 -29.19
C ILE A 563 -12.18 -0.16 -29.97
N ILE A 564 -11.07 -0.90 -30.02
CA ILE A 564 -9.87 -0.52 -30.79
C ILE A 564 -10.19 -0.36 -32.28
N ALA A 565 -10.98 -1.27 -32.88
CA ALA A 565 -11.39 -1.17 -34.28
C ALA A 565 -12.30 0.05 -34.53
N ARG A 566 -13.28 0.31 -33.65
CA ARG A 566 -14.17 1.48 -33.72
C ARG A 566 -13.41 2.79 -33.62
N CYS A 567 -12.48 2.89 -32.68
CA CYS A 567 -11.74 4.12 -32.38
C CYS A 567 -10.44 4.25 -33.19
N ARG A 568 -10.12 3.33 -34.10
CA ARG A 568 -8.81 3.31 -34.80
C ARG A 568 -8.46 4.63 -35.49
N GLY A 569 -9.43 5.26 -36.15
CA GLY A 569 -9.26 6.55 -36.83
C GLY A 569 -9.09 7.76 -35.88
N SER A 570 -9.30 7.59 -34.58
CA SER A 570 -9.13 8.62 -33.54
C SER A 570 -8.05 8.27 -32.50
N ILE A 571 -7.26 7.22 -32.72
CA ILE A 571 -6.03 6.99 -31.94
C ILE A 571 -4.98 8.03 -32.38
N LEU A 572 -4.56 8.89 -31.45
CA LEU A 572 -3.51 9.88 -31.66
C LEU A 572 -2.22 9.41 -30.98
N LEU A 573 -1.07 9.52 -31.64
CA LEU A 573 0.23 9.32 -31.01
C LEU A 573 0.70 10.67 -30.46
N LYS A 574 0.73 10.84 -29.13
CA LYS A 574 1.21 12.07 -28.46
C LYS A 574 2.60 11.86 -27.86
N THR A 575 3.44 12.89 -27.93
CA THR A 575 4.66 13.01 -27.13
C THR A 575 4.29 13.74 -25.84
N VAL A 576 4.42 13.08 -24.69
CA VAL A 576 4.00 13.61 -23.39
C VAL A 576 5.13 13.54 -22.37
N TYR A 577 5.04 14.37 -21.34
CA TYR A 577 5.91 14.34 -20.17
C TYR A 577 5.18 13.75 -18.97
N ILE A 578 5.79 12.74 -18.34
CA ILE A 578 5.42 12.26 -17.02
C ILE A 578 6.03 13.23 -15.99
N SER A 579 5.19 14.00 -15.32
CA SER A 579 5.57 15.03 -14.36
C SER A 579 6.45 14.49 -13.22
N LEU A 580 7.49 15.23 -12.84
CA LEU A 580 8.16 15.05 -11.54
C LEU A 580 7.26 15.63 -10.43
N PRO A 581 6.80 14.85 -9.42
CA PRO A 581 6.09 15.40 -8.26
C PRO A 581 6.91 16.36 -7.39
N ALA A 582 8.20 16.53 -7.69
CA ALA A 582 9.12 17.47 -7.01
C ALA A 582 9.17 18.87 -7.65
N LEU A 583 8.50 19.08 -8.80
CA LEU A 583 8.44 20.39 -9.48
C LEU A 583 7.09 21.09 -9.34
N THR A 584 6.07 20.42 -8.81
CA THR A 584 4.70 20.93 -8.60
C THR A 584 4.58 21.83 -7.37
N GLY A 585 5.43 22.85 -7.27
CA GLY A 585 5.19 24.08 -6.50
C GLY A 585 5.13 24.01 -4.96
N ARG A 586 5.10 22.83 -4.34
CA ARG A 586 5.15 22.66 -2.87
C ARG A 586 6.43 21.94 -2.45
N PRO A 587 7.21 22.47 -1.49
CA PRO A 587 8.33 21.75 -0.93
C PRO A 587 7.81 20.62 -0.05
N SER A 588 7.86 19.38 -0.54
CA SER A 588 7.69 18.17 0.28
C SER A 588 8.89 18.04 1.23
N HIS A 589 8.93 18.86 2.28
CA HIS A 589 9.88 18.75 3.37
C HIS A 589 9.57 17.48 4.16
N SER A 590 10.11 16.36 3.69
CA SER A 590 10.12 15.07 4.38
C SER A 590 11.08 15.10 5.58
N PHE A 591 10.83 16.00 6.53
CA PHE A 591 11.03 15.67 7.93
C PHE A 591 10.01 14.59 8.29
N ASN A 592 10.34 13.71 9.23
CA ASN A 592 9.53 12.54 9.53
C ASN A 592 8.02 12.84 9.56
N GLU A 593 7.25 12.04 8.85
CA GLU A 593 5.82 11.92 9.10
C GLU A 593 5.58 11.07 10.35
N ASP A 594 6.17 11.54 11.45
CA ASP A 594 5.68 11.29 12.81
C ASP A 594 4.30 11.96 12.87
N PHE A 595 3.30 11.29 12.30
CA PHE A 595 1.90 11.69 12.37
C PHE A 595 1.48 11.60 13.84
N ASN A 596 1.62 12.71 14.57
CA ASN A 596 1.12 12.81 15.93
C ASN A 596 -0.31 12.26 15.99
N GLU A 597 -0.56 11.34 16.91
CA GLU A 597 -1.90 10.82 17.24
C GLU A 597 -2.84 11.95 17.72
N THR A 598 -2.29 13.15 17.95
CA THR A 598 -2.97 14.38 18.32
C THR A 598 -2.87 15.44 17.22
N ILE A 599 -3.98 16.15 16.99
CA ILE A 599 -4.01 17.39 16.21
C ILE A 599 -3.94 18.60 17.15
N ASN A 600 -3.59 19.76 16.60
CA ASN A 600 -3.57 21.04 17.29
C ASN A 600 -4.59 21.99 16.65
N LEU A 601 -5.70 22.23 17.33
CA LEU A 601 -6.69 23.23 16.93
C LEU A 601 -6.25 24.63 17.40
N ILE A 602 -6.37 25.62 16.50
CA ILE A 602 -5.97 27.01 16.75
C ILE A 602 -7.11 27.95 16.37
N LEU A 603 -7.63 28.72 17.32
CA LEU A 603 -8.56 29.80 17.02
C LEU A 603 -7.78 31.04 16.52
N ARG A 604 -7.96 31.41 15.24
CA ARG A 604 -7.22 32.54 14.64
C ARG A 604 -7.66 33.86 15.29
N LYS A 605 -6.72 34.79 15.47
CA LYS A 605 -7.03 36.16 15.94
C LYS A 605 -8.17 36.82 15.16
N LYS A 606 -8.24 36.67 13.83
CA LYS A 606 -9.36 37.18 13.01
C LYS A 606 -10.72 36.59 13.44
N THR A 607 -10.78 35.29 13.76
CA THR A 607 -11.98 34.63 14.28
C THR A 607 -12.33 35.15 15.67
N CYS A 608 -11.34 35.30 16.57
CA CYS A 608 -11.55 35.90 17.89
C CYS A 608 -12.09 37.34 17.82
N ASP A 609 -11.51 38.17 16.95
CA ASP A 609 -11.90 39.58 16.81
C ASP A 609 -13.29 39.72 16.13
N ALA A 610 -13.67 38.79 15.25
CA ALA A 610 -15.03 38.70 14.71
C ALA A 610 -16.04 38.28 15.81
N LEU A 611 -15.78 37.21 16.56
CA LEU A 611 -16.64 36.76 17.66
C LEU A 611 -16.80 37.84 18.74
N ARG A 612 -15.74 38.61 19.04
CA ARG A 612 -15.78 39.79 19.92
C ARG A 612 -16.61 40.95 19.37
N THR A 613 -16.65 41.12 18.06
CA THR A 613 -17.53 42.13 17.40
C THR A 613 -19.00 41.74 17.60
N GLU A 614 -19.32 40.45 17.55
CA GLU A 614 -20.61 39.88 17.96
C GLU A 614 -20.78 39.79 19.50
N GLY A 615 -19.84 40.33 20.28
CA GLY A 615 -19.89 40.42 21.74
C GLY A 615 -19.54 39.15 22.51
N TYR A 616 -19.07 38.10 21.84
CA TYR A 616 -18.64 36.84 22.47
C TYR A 616 -17.16 36.88 22.88
N THR A 617 -16.87 36.36 24.08
CA THR A 617 -15.55 35.94 24.50
C THR A 617 -15.37 34.47 24.13
N ALA A 618 -14.29 34.15 23.42
CA ALA A 618 -13.97 32.81 22.96
C ALA A 618 -12.69 32.29 23.64
N GLU A 619 -12.79 31.15 24.31
CA GLU A 619 -11.69 30.51 25.05
C GLU A 619 -11.51 29.08 24.56
N LEU A 620 -10.39 28.82 23.89
CA LEU A 620 -10.00 27.48 23.42
C LEU A 620 -9.03 26.87 24.44
N GLN A 621 -9.41 25.73 25.00
CA GLN A 621 -8.62 24.96 25.95
C GLN A 621 -7.76 23.93 25.18
N SER A 622 -6.48 23.84 25.54
CA SER A 622 -5.58 22.79 25.06
C SER A 622 -5.99 21.41 25.64
N PRO A 623 -5.69 20.29 24.96
CA PRO A 623 -5.92 18.97 25.50
C PRO A 623 -5.14 18.73 26.80
N ASP A 624 -5.78 18.07 27.77
CA ASP A 624 -5.12 17.55 28.96
C ASP A 624 -4.36 16.25 28.60
N PRO A 625 -3.21 15.93 29.23
CA PRO A 625 -2.52 14.65 29.01
C PRO A 625 -3.40 13.39 29.21
N SER A 626 -4.47 13.46 30.01
CA SER A 626 -5.46 12.39 30.18
C SER A 626 -6.54 12.34 29.09
N HIS A 627 -6.72 13.42 28.33
CA HIS A 627 -7.70 13.58 27.26
C HIS A 627 -7.06 14.20 26.01
N ALA A 628 -5.92 13.65 25.60
CA ALA A 628 -5.06 14.21 24.55
C ALA A 628 -5.73 14.32 23.16
N THR A 629 -6.86 13.63 22.96
CA THR A 629 -7.68 13.66 21.74
C THR A 629 -8.89 14.60 21.80
N THR A 630 -8.97 15.45 22.84
CA THR A 630 -10.13 16.33 23.09
C THR A 630 -9.69 17.79 23.22
N HIS A 631 -10.32 18.70 22.46
CA HIS A 631 -10.19 20.14 22.62
C HIS A 631 -11.55 20.75 23.00
N CYS A 632 -11.59 21.72 23.90
CA CYS A 632 -12.84 22.40 24.28
C CYS A 632 -12.80 23.89 23.91
N LEU A 633 -13.82 24.37 23.19
CA LEU A 633 -14.02 25.78 22.88
C LEU A 633 -15.27 26.30 23.59
N THR A 634 -15.07 27.22 24.53
CA THR A 634 -16.16 27.89 25.26
C THR A 634 -16.39 29.29 24.69
N LEU A 635 -17.65 29.59 24.34
CA LEU A 635 -18.10 30.87 23.83
C LEU A 635 -19.11 31.47 24.82
N SER A 636 -18.74 32.55 25.50
CA SER A 636 -19.58 33.23 26.51
C SER A 636 -19.88 34.68 26.11
N ARG A 637 -21.00 35.26 26.57
CA ARG A 637 -21.40 36.63 26.21
C ARG A 637 -21.70 37.47 27.45
N LEU A 638 -20.97 38.56 27.65
CA LEU A 638 -21.00 39.43 28.85
C LEU A 638 -22.36 40.11 29.21
N ARG A 639 -23.44 39.82 28.48
CA ARG A 639 -24.80 40.37 28.70
C ARG A 639 -25.92 39.32 28.62
N GLU A 640 -25.61 38.06 28.37
CA GLU A 640 -26.57 36.96 28.27
C GLU A 640 -26.08 35.83 29.18
N SER A 641 -26.99 35.16 29.88
CA SER A 641 -26.62 34.20 30.94
C SER A 641 -26.05 32.87 30.43
N TYR A 642 -26.16 32.59 29.13
CA TYR A 642 -25.80 31.31 28.54
C TYR A 642 -24.37 31.25 27.99
N LYS A 643 -23.88 30.01 27.84
CA LYS A 643 -22.60 29.65 27.19
C LYS A 643 -22.89 28.70 26.04
N ILE A 644 -22.05 28.71 25.02
CA ILE A 644 -21.97 27.63 24.02
C ILE A 644 -20.64 26.92 24.27
N THR A 645 -20.69 25.61 24.52
CA THR A 645 -19.52 24.77 24.75
C THR A 645 -19.37 23.82 23.57
N ILE A 646 -18.18 23.72 22.98
CA ILE A 646 -17.93 22.89 21.79
C ILE A 646 -16.74 21.98 22.06
N GLU A 647 -17.02 20.69 22.26
CA GLU A 647 -16.01 19.65 22.47
C GLU A 647 -15.66 18.99 21.14
N TYR A 648 -14.42 19.14 20.70
CA TYR A 648 -13.85 18.49 19.53
C TYR A 648 -13.10 17.23 19.97
N GLN A 649 -13.66 16.05 19.69
CA GLN A 649 -12.98 14.76 19.85
C GLN A 649 -12.46 14.29 18.50
N HIS A 650 -11.20 13.87 18.41
CA HIS A 650 -10.66 13.26 17.19
C HIS A 650 -10.23 11.80 17.40
N THR A 651 -10.19 11.06 16.30
CA THR A 651 -9.69 9.67 16.25
C THR A 651 -8.88 9.45 14.99
N PHE A 652 -7.76 8.75 15.11
CA PHE A 652 -6.87 8.40 14.01
C PHE A 652 -6.77 6.88 13.86
N ALA A 653 -6.85 6.38 12.62
CA ALA A 653 -6.68 4.97 12.30
C ALA A 653 -5.40 4.76 11.46
N PRO A 654 -4.30 4.28 12.06
CA PRO A 654 -2.98 4.25 11.39
C PRO A 654 -2.94 3.45 10.08
N ILE A 655 -3.71 2.36 9.99
CA ILE A 655 -3.70 1.44 8.83
C ILE A 655 -4.42 2.05 7.61
N THR A 656 -5.39 2.94 7.82
CA THR A 656 -6.17 3.60 6.75
C THR A 656 -5.78 5.07 6.55
N HIS A 657 -4.80 5.57 7.32
CA HIS A 657 -4.43 7.00 7.43
C HIS A 657 -5.64 7.93 7.69
N GLU A 658 -6.71 7.39 8.26
CA GLU A 658 -7.99 8.06 8.39
C GLU A 658 -8.04 8.90 9.67
N LEU A 659 -8.35 10.19 9.53
CA LEU A 659 -8.64 11.11 10.63
C LEU A 659 -10.14 11.41 10.63
N ARG A 660 -10.78 11.26 11.79
CA ARG A 660 -12.13 11.79 12.06
C ARG A 660 -12.08 12.81 13.17
N ILE A 661 -12.86 13.89 13.03
CA ILE A 661 -13.14 14.85 14.09
C ILE A 661 -14.65 14.91 14.29
N LYS A 662 -15.10 14.87 15.55
CA LYS A 662 -16.48 15.11 15.95
C LYS A 662 -16.52 16.34 16.85
N ALA A 663 -17.30 17.34 16.49
CA ALA A 663 -17.58 18.49 17.35
C ALA A 663 -18.96 18.31 17.96
N TYR A 664 -19.04 18.14 19.28
CA TYR A 664 -20.29 18.14 20.04
C TYR A 664 -20.48 19.54 20.62
N ALA A 665 -21.57 20.22 20.26
CA ALA A 665 -21.88 21.55 20.75
C ALA A 665 -23.12 21.52 21.65
N SER A 666 -22.96 21.98 22.89
CA SER A 666 -24.05 22.21 23.85
C SER A 666 -24.27 23.71 24.10
N LEU A 667 -25.47 24.03 24.58
CA LEU A 667 -25.88 25.37 24.98
C LEU A 667 -26.32 25.28 26.44
N SER A 668 -25.56 25.86 27.37
CA SER A 668 -25.86 25.81 28.82
C SER A 668 -26.31 27.17 29.34
N TRP A 669 -27.24 27.21 30.30
CA TRP A 669 -27.61 28.43 31.02
C TRP A 669 -28.00 28.16 32.47
N PRO A 670 -27.71 29.09 33.40
CA PRO A 670 -28.11 28.96 34.80
C PRO A 670 -29.61 29.13 34.96
N VAL A 671 -30.19 28.36 35.88
CA VAL A 671 -31.58 28.52 36.33
C VAL A 671 -31.64 29.61 37.41
N ASP A 672 -32.64 30.49 37.36
CA ASP A 672 -32.88 31.44 38.45
C ASP A 672 -33.15 30.68 39.76
N HIS A 673 -32.22 30.85 40.72
CA HIS A 673 -32.24 30.26 42.06
C HIS A 673 -31.89 28.76 42.22
N SER A 674 -31.06 28.18 41.33
CA SER A 674 -30.21 27.03 41.70
C SER A 674 -28.84 27.08 41.01
N VAL A 675 -27.89 26.22 41.44
CA VAL A 675 -26.53 26.12 40.85
C VAL A 675 -26.48 25.06 39.73
N GLU A 676 -27.64 24.73 39.16
CA GLU A 676 -27.77 23.75 38.09
C GLU A 676 -27.87 24.49 36.74
N GLU A 677 -26.94 24.22 35.82
CA GLU A 677 -27.05 24.68 34.43
C GLU A 677 -27.91 23.68 33.65
N ILE A 678 -28.90 24.18 32.90
CA ILE A 678 -29.63 23.37 31.93
C ILE A 678 -28.84 23.38 30.62
N GLU A 679 -28.48 22.20 30.12
CA GLU A 679 -27.98 22.02 28.76
C GLU A 679 -29.12 21.69 27.79
N ALA A 680 -29.11 22.33 26.62
CA ALA A 680 -29.89 21.86 25.46
C ALA A 680 -29.28 20.56 24.90
N VAL A 681 -30.10 19.75 24.23
CA VAL A 681 -29.66 18.51 23.57
C VAL A 681 -28.46 18.79 22.65
N PRO A 682 -27.31 18.12 22.85
CA PRO A 682 -26.10 18.42 22.09
C PRO A 682 -26.30 18.10 20.60
N SER A 683 -26.02 19.09 19.76
CA SER A 683 -25.95 18.90 18.31
C SER A 683 -24.49 18.62 17.93
N PHE A 684 -24.25 17.69 17.00
CA PHE A 684 -22.90 17.33 16.59
C PHE A 684 -22.67 17.50 15.09
N ALA A 685 -21.41 17.77 14.73
CA ALA A 685 -20.88 17.70 13.37
C ALA A 685 -19.73 16.68 13.33
N GLU A 686 -19.56 16.00 12.20
CA GLU A 686 -18.49 15.01 11.99
C GLU A 686 -17.80 15.26 10.64
N TRP A 687 -16.47 15.30 10.67
CA TRP A 687 -15.61 15.43 9.48
C TRP A 687 -14.69 14.20 9.39
N GLN A 688 -14.46 13.72 8.18
CA GLN A 688 -13.67 12.53 7.89
C GLN A 688 -12.73 12.80 6.71
N SER A 689 -11.45 12.39 6.80
CA SER A 689 -10.48 12.52 5.73
C SER A 689 -9.46 11.38 5.74
N PHE A 690 -8.98 11.01 4.56
CA PHE A 690 -8.15 9.82 4.30
C PHE A 690 -6.79 10.14 3.65
N VAL A 691 -6.49 11.42 3.38
CA VAL A 691 -5.28 11.82 2.64
C VAL A 691 -4.57 12.94 3.41
N ALA A 692 -3.31 12.70 3.79
CA ALA A 692 -2.49 13.70 4.46
C ALA A 692 -2.35 14.98 3.60
N PRO A 693 -2.47 16.19 4.17
CA PRO A 693 -2.54 16.50 5.60
C PRO A 693 -3.99 16.67 6.12
N TRP A 694 -4.85 15.72 5.77
CA TRP A 694 -6.26 15.62 6.12
C TRP A 694 -7.07 16.84 5.68
N GLN A 695 -7.17 17.00 4.35
CA GLN A 695 -8.03 17.98 3.71
C GLN A 695 -9.49 17.50 3.73
N TRP A 696 -10.44 18.39 3.99
CA TRP A 696 -11.86 18.05 4.19
C TRP A 696 -12.69 18.36 2.94
N THR A 697 -13.60 17.46 2.57
CA THR A 697 -14.47 17.59 1.39
C THR A 697 -15.70 18.49 1.61
N SER A 698 -16.14 18.65 2.86
CA SER A 698 -17.05 19.73 3.30
C SER A 698 -16.24 20.72 4.14
N SER A 699 -16.35 22.01 3.86
CA SER A 699 -15.55 23.06 4.50
C SER A 699 -16.17 23.61 5.79
N THR A 700 -17.51 23.62 5.89
CA THR A 700 -18.25 24.05 7.09
C THR A 700 -19.55 23.27 7.30
N GLU A 701 -19.91 23.05 8.56
CA GLU A 701 -21.15 22.41 9.02
C GLU A 701 -21.93 23.36 9.94
N LYS A 702 -23.27 23.27 9.96
CA LYS A 702 -24.14 24.23 10.69
C LYS A 702 -25.01 23.55 11.74
N LEU A 703 -24.78 23.91 13.01
CA LEU A 703 -25.53 23.43 14.17
C LEU A 703 -26.52 24.52 14.61
N ALA A 704 -27.74 24.15 15.01
CA ALA A 704 -28.79 25.11 15.33
C ALA A 704 -29.43 24.86 16.70
N PHE A 705 -29.51 25.90 17.53
CA PHE A 705 -30.06 25.89 18.88
C PHE A 705 -31.23 26.85 19.00
N PHE A 706 -32.17 26.55 19.90
CA PHE A 706 -33.34 27.37 20.16
C PHE A 706 -33.34 27.84 21.61
N LEU A 707 -33.29 29.16 21.80
CA LEU A 707 -33.36 29.82 23.10
C LEU A 707 -34.67 30.61 23.16
N GLY A 708 -35.73 29.98 23.67
CA GLY A 708 -37.09 30.51 23.59
C GLY A 708 -37.54 30.67 22.14
N THR A 709 -37.83 31.90 21.73
CA THR A 709 -38.22 32.26 20.33
C THR A 709 -37.05 32.70 19.46
N SER A 710 -35.79 32.60 19.94
CA SER A 710 -34.60 32.99 19.18
C SER A 710 -33.81 31.76 18.73
N LYS A 711 -33.53 31.67 17.44
CA LYS A 711 -32.67 30.63 16.86
C LYS A 711 -31.24 31.15 16.74
N ILE A 712 -30.30 30.37 17.26
CA ILE A 712 -28.85 30.61 17.17
C ILE A 712 -28.28 29.52 16.26
N THR A 713 -27.60 29.91 15.18
CA THR A 713 -26.91 28.97 14.29
C THR A 713 -25.40 29.14 14.46
N VAL A 714 -24.69 28.06 14.72
CA VAL A 714 -23.23 28.02 14.86
C VAL A 714 -22.67 27.25 13.66
N GLU A 715 -21.90 27.93 12.83
CA GLU A 715 -21.21 27.36 11.69
C GLU A 715 -19.76 27.04 12.08
N LEU A 716 -19.38 25.77 11.97
CA LEU A 716 -18.09 25.22 12.37
C LEU A 716 -17.33 24.69 11.16
N GLY A 717 -16.01 24.73 11.18
CA GLY A 717 -15.17 24.13 10.14
C GLY A 717 -13.69 24.27 10.41
N PHE A 718 -12.88 23.78 9.48
CA PHE A 718 -11.43 23.73 9.61
C PHE A 718 -10.74 24.25 8.36
N HIS A 719 -9.70 25.07 8.56
CA HIS A 719 -8.74 25.40 7.51
C HIS A 719 -7.38 24.82 7.87
N TYR A 720 -6.74 24.15 6.92
CA TYR A 720 -5.39 23.62 7.10
C TYR A 720 -4.38 24.72 7.46
N ALA A 721 -3.55 24.50 8.48
CA ALA A 721 -2.53 25.45 8.94
C ALA A 721 -1.10 24.91 8.78
N GLY A 722 -0.91 23.60 8.96
CA GLY A 722 0.37 22.89 8.90
C GLY A 722 0.19 21.43 9.36
N GLN A 723 1.23 20.60 9.27
CA GLN A 723 1.18 19.18 9.67
C GLN A 723 0.60 19.03 11.09
N SER A 724 -0.50 18.27 11.23
CA SER A 724 -1.30 18.13 12.46
C SER A 724 -1.80 19.46 13.09
N HIS A 725 -1.91 20.56 12.35
CA HIS A 725 -2.38 21.86 12.84
C HIS A 725 -3.53 22.41 11.98
N TYR A 726 -4.62 22.83 12.62
CA TYR A 726 -5.83 23.36 11.96
C TYR A 726 -6.28 24.67 12.58
N PHE A 727 -6.70 25.60 11.73
CA PHE A 727 -7.40 26.80 12.14
C PHE A 727 -8.90 26.54 12.26
N LEU A 728 -9.47 26.83 13.42
CA LEU A 728 -10.91 26.77 13.62
C LEU A 728 -11.63 27.92 12.89
N HIS A 729 -12.57 27.55 12.04
CA HIS A 729 -13.61 28.41 11.51
C HIS A 729 -14.83 28.32 12.41
N VAL A 730 -15.25 29.45 12.98
CA VAL A 730 -16.43 29.56 13.85
C VAL A 730 -17.15 30.86 13.53
N VAL A 731 -18.40 30.76 13.10
CA VAL A 731 -19.31 31.90 12.84
C VAL A 731 -20.62 31.65 13.57
N ILE A 732 -21.19 32.69 14.17
CA ILE A 732 -22.49 32.62 14.84
C ILE A 732 -23.46 33.56 14.12
N ASP A 733 -24.61 33.02 13.71
CA ASP A 733 -25.73 33.76 13.14
C ASP A 733 -26.93 33.71 14.10
N ARG A 734 -27.73 34.78 14.14
CA ARG A 734 -28.89 34.95 15.02
C ARG A 734 -30.10 35.43 14.24
N SER A 735 -30.74 34.51 13.54
CA SER A 735 -32.05 34.74 12.93
C SER A 735 -33.12 34.99 14.01
N ARG A 736 -33.63 36.22 14.08
CA ARG A 736 -34.75 36.59 14.94
C ARG A 736 -36.06 36.27 14.21
N GLU A 737 -36.75 35.19 14.59
CA GLU A 737 -38.04 34.86 14.00
C GLU A 737 -39.10 35.86 14.48
N LEU A 738 -39.54 36.73 13.56
CA LEU A 738 -40.69 37.61 13.76
C LEU A 738 -41.97 36.80 13.62
N PHE A 739 -42.40 36.17 14.71
CA PHE A 739 -43.76 35.66 14.81
C PHE A 739 -44.76 36.82 14.87
N GLU A 740 -45.33 37.18 13.72
CA GLU A 740 -46.56 37.97 13.63
C GLU A 740 -47.73 37.17 14.20
N TYR A 741 -47.86 37.18 15.52
CA TYR A 741 -48.98 36.54 16.21
C TYR A 741 -50.23 37.43 16.13
N GLU A 742 -50.93 37.37 14.99
CA GLU A 742 -52.30 37.90 14.90
C GLU A 742 -53.20 37.18 15.92
N ARG A 743 -53.49 37.88 17.02
CA ARG A 743 -54.30 37.35 18.11
C ARG A 743 -55.77 37.38 17.68
N ARG A 744 -56.27 36.20 17.27
CA ARG A 744 -57.71 35.94 17.07
C ARG A 744 -58.53 36.45 18.25
N GLU A 745 -59.68 37.04 17.94
CA GLU A 745 -60.88 37.12 18.78
C GLU A 745 -62.11 36.89 17.86
N PRO A 746 -63.30 36.50 18.38
CA PRO A 746 -63.97 35.33 17.81
C PRO A 746 -65.19 35.63 16.93
N TRP A 747 -65.89 34.55 16.59
CA TRP A 747 -67.28 34.55 16.14
C TRP A 747 -68.18 35.40 17.06
N GLU A 748 -68.84 36.41 16.50
CA GLU A 748 -70.13 36.88 17.03
C GLU A 748 -71.29 36.22 16.26
N THR A 749 -72.44 36.15 16.91
CA THR A 749 -73.58 35.35 16.46
C THR A 749 -74.54 36.08 15.53
N TRP A 750 -75.01 35.35 14.51
CA TRP A 750 -76.29 35.52 13.82
C TRP A 750 -76.50 36.68 12.82
N GLN A 751 -77.39 36.39 11.86
CA GLN A 751 -77.90 37.23 10.77
C GLN A 751 -79.22 37.94 11.19
N PRO A 752 -79.76 38.98 10.50
CA PRO A 752 -79.88 39.10 9.02
C PRO A 752 -79.66 40.50 8.38
N GLY A 753 -79.82 40.57 7.05
CA GLY A 753 -79.70 41.79 6.21
C GLY A 753 -81.01 42.61 6.08
N PRO A 754 -81.28 43.36 4.97
CA PRO A 754 -80.76 43.21 3.60
C PRO A 754 -80.26 44.51 2.90
N ASP A 755 -80.02 44.41 1.58
CA ASP A 755 -80.01 45.46 0.53
C ASP A 755 -79.09 46.70 0.62
N PHE A 756 -78.08 46.76 -0.28
CA PHE A 756 -78.19 47.60 -1.51
C PHE A 756 -77.15 47.22 -2.60
N ARG A 757 -77.28 47.78 -3.82
CA ARG A 757 -76.47 47.42 -5.01
C ARG A 757 -75.23 48.33 -5.24
N PRO A 758 -74.19 47.84 -5.97
CA PRO A 758 -72.89 48.52 -6.13
C PRO A 758 -72.70 49.26 -7.47
N SER A 759 -71.69 50.15 -7.54
CA SER A 759 -70.90 50.53 -8.75
C SER A 759 -69.82 51.59 -8.35
N PRO A 760 -68.86 51.98 -9.22
CA PRO A 760 -67.78 51.14 -9.77
C PRO A 760 -66.37 51.79 -9.60
N PRO A 761 -65.26 51.06 -9.84
CA PRO A 761 -63.91 51.63 -9.87
C PRO A 761 -63.55 52.29 -11.21
N PRO A 762 -62.64 53.29 -11.24
CA PRO A 762 -62.10 53.86 -12.48
C PRO A 762 -61.01 52.96 -13.11
N SER A 763 -60.89 53.03 -14.45
CA SER A 763 -60.03 52.17 -15.29
C SER A 763 -58.64 52.79 -15.60
N PRO A 764 -57.63 51.98 -15.99
CA PRO A 764 -56.26 52.45 -16.27
C PRO A 764 -56.07 52.99 -17.70
N ILE A 765 -54.87 53.52 -17.97
CA ILE A 765 -54.44 53.94 -19.33
C ILE A 765 -53.56 52.86 -19.99
N VAL A 766 -53.71 52.74 -21.30
CA VAL A 766 -53.35 51.58 -22.13
C VAL A 766 -52.21 51.91 -23.09
N ARG A 767 -51.39 50.90 -23.45
CA ARG A 767 -50.88 50.74 -24.83
C ARG A 767 -50.93 49.27 -25.26
N ILE A 768 -51.25 49.05 -26.54
CA ILE A 768 -51.59 47.77 -27.17
C ILE A 768 -50.58 47.45 -28.28
N VAL A 769 -50.24 46.16 -28.42
CA VAL A 769 -50.11 45.51 -29.75
C VAL A 769 -50.70 44.10 -29.64
N HIS A 770 -51.54 43.73 -30.61
CA HIS A 770 -52.14 42.40 -30.85
C HIS A 770 -51.08 41.40 -31.38
N ASP A 771 -51.18 40.06 -31.35
CA ASP A 771 -52.17 39.10 -30.80
C ASP A 771 -51.41 37.74 -30.54
N ASP A 772 -51.89 36.49 -30.51
CA ASP A 772 -53.10 35.85 -31.04
C ASP A 772 -53.48 34.51 -30.35
N LEU A 773 -54.64 33.99 -30.74
CA LEU A 773 -55.36 32.74 -30.50
C LEU A 773 -54.59 31.44 -30.11
N SER A 774 -54.99 30.89 -28.95
CA SER A 774 -55.81 29.65 -28.80
C SER A 774 -55.32 28.63 -27.74
N SER A 775 -56.28 27.97 -27.07
CA SER A 775 -56.07 27.03 -25.94
C SER A 775 -57.39 26.32 -25.55
N PRO A 776 -57.43 25.44 -24.52
CA PRO A 776 -56.45 24.44 -24.09
C PRO A 776 -56.88 23.00 -24.50
N PRO A 777 -57.74 22.19 -23.83
CA PRO A 777 -58.21 22.10 -22.42
C PRO A 777 -58.06 20.71 -21.74
N LYS A 778 -57.46 20.69 -20.53
CA LYS A 778 -57.65 19.71 -19.41
C LYS A 778 -57.08 18.28 -19.60
N PHE A 779 -56.34 17.70 -18.63
CA PHE A 779 -56.60 17.39 -17.20
C PHE A 779 -57.56 16.22 -16.96
N GLU A 780 -57.02 15.08 -16.49
CA GLU A 780 -57.51 14.44 -15.27
C GLU A 780 -56.38 13.62 -14.59
N MET A 781 -56.30 13.68 -13.26
CA MET A 781 -55.46 12.81 -12.43
C MET A 781 -56.36 11.84 -11.68
N LEU A 782 -56.01 10.56 -11.67
CA LEU A 782 -56.57 9.58 -10.73
C LEU A 782 -55.46 8.80 -10.04
N ASN A 783 -55.68 8.52 -8.75
CA ASN A 783 -54.61 8.13 -7.83
C ASN A 783 -54.64 6.62 -7.51
N ARG A 784 -53.65 6.15 -6.74
CA ARG A 784 -53.56 4.77 -6.22
C ARG A 784 -54.86 4.37 -5.46
N THR A 785 -55.25 3.11 -5.23
CA THR A 785 -54.42 1.94 -4.83
C THR A 785 -55.22 0.61 -4.90
N GLN A 786 -54.53 -0.53 -4.72
CA GLN A 786 -54.97 -1.87 -4.25
C GLN A 786 -55.47 -2.96 -5.23
N ILE A 787 -54.60 -3.97 -5.40
CA ILE A 787 -54.78 -5.42 -5.11
C ILE A 787 -56.01 -6.17 -5.68
N HIS A 788 -55.75 -7.18 -6.53
CA HIS A 788 -56.19 -8.57 -6.26
C HIS A 788 -55.42 -9.62 -7.10
N ASP A 789 -55.26 -10.83 -6.55
CA ASP A 789 -54.61 -11.98 -7.21
C ASP A 789 -55.39 -12.56 -8.40
N VAL A 790 -54.66 -12.94 -9.47
CA VAL A 790 -55.05 -14.04 -10.36
C VAL A 790 -53.82 -14.85 -10.78
N LYS A 791 -53.75 -16.12 -10.37
CA LYS A 791 -52.86 -17.12 -11.00
C LYS A 791 -53.42 -17.54 -12.36
N ARG A 792 -52.57 -17.69 -13.37
CA ARG A 792 -52.77 -18.71 -14.41
C ARG A 792 -51.48 -19.08 -15.14
N GLU A 793 -51.39 -20.35 -15.51
CA GLU A 793 -50.32 -20.93 -16.33
C GLU A 793 -50.58 -20.64 -17.81
N GLY A 794 -49.52 -20.62 -18.63
CA GLY A 794 -49.61 -20.19 -20.03
C GLY A 794 -48.40 -20.62 -20.86
N ASN A 795 -48.11 -21.92 -20.90
CA ASN A 795 -47.03 -22.48 -21.69
C ASN A 795 -47.52 -22.68 -23.15
N LEU A 796 -46.90 -22.06 -24.16
CA LEU A 796 -46.96 -22.54 -25.56
C LEU A 796 -45.87 -21.92 -26.46
N SER A 797 -45.33 -22.80 -27.28
CA SER A 797 -44.12 -22.71 -28.12
C SER A 797 -44.23 -21.90 -29.43
N LYS A 798 -43.05 -21.57 -29.99
CA LYS A 798 -42.73 -21.45 -31.44
C LYS A 798 -43.48 -20.42 -32.29
N ILE A 799 -42.75 -19.39 -32.71
CA ILE A 799 -42.64 -18.99 -34.14
C ILE A 799 -41.14 -18.91 -34.48
N VAL A 800 -40.79 -19.16 -35.75
CA VAL A 800 -39.43 -19.24 -36.30
C VAL A 800 -39.42 -18.58 -37.70
N ASP A 801 -38.31 -17.93 -38.03
CA ASP A 801 -37.97 -17.26 -39.31
C ASP A 801 -38.84 -16.06 -39.76
N GLY A 802 -38.25 -15.10 -40.50
CA GLY A 802 -38.96 -13.90 -40.99
C GLY A 802 -38.12 -12.65 -41.31
N GLU A 803 -37.15 -12.79 -42.22
CA GLU A 803 -36.39 -11.80 -43.02
C GLU A 803 -36.58 -10.26 -42.85
N SER A 804 -35.42 -9.56 -42.84
CA SER A 804 -35.11 -8.24 -43.44
C SER A 804 -35.98 -7.00 -43.19
N GLY A 805 -35.34 -5.94 -42.69
CA GLY A 805 -35.85 -4.56 -42.62
C GLY A 805 -34.77 -3.59 -42.15
#